data_AF-A0A925SST0-F1
#
_entry.id   AF-A0A925SST0-F1
#
_cell.length_a   1.000
_cell.length_b   1.000
_cell.length_c   1.000
_cell.angle_alpha   90.00
_cell.angle_beta   90.00
_cell.angle_gamma   90.00
#
_symmetry.space_group_name_H-M   'P 1'
#
loop_
_entity.id
_entity.type
_entity.pdbx_description
1 polymer ?
#
loop_
_entity_poly.entity_id
_entity_poly.type
_entity_poly.pdbx_seq_one_letter_code
_entity_poly.pdbx_strand_id
1 'polypeptide(L)'
;MKRAFFCPSRAFVRILSTVITIWMLMVAGAWGATAPAGLFSLPLNQILVPEPPNLFQFVKNKPAAILLGKALFWDMQAGSDGVQACGSCHFHAGADNRLKNSVNPGTRAVPVDTTFQVRGPNDILLQTDFPFHQRQNPDFKASPVIRDANDVVGSQGVKLADFVAINAGSAVDIETPVNDTIFHVGGVNMRQVTARNTPSVINAVFNFNNFWDGRAHFIFNGVNPFGPQDTTAGVWFSDAAGIITKQKIEIEMASLASQATGPPLDTTEMSFRGRTFPQLGRKMLSLTPLGKQVVHPNDSELGIVSRADLLPDGSITGGKGLSINYTQMIKSAFLDKFWNSNQLTPEGFTQMEANFSLFWGLAIQLYEATLVSDQTPFDRLLGGDSTALTAQEEIGMNIFFGAGKCNVCHAGTELTTATATTARFVTNLDNGLIDQMPVASGLNTIYDIGYNATGVRPMTNDIGRGGNSPFFNPLTGLFTPLSFCAMAELQANPPLLGGNKLPFASIVLPLQIPFNFPISNNAAFKVPGLRNVELTAPYFHDGSVMTLEDLVDFYTRGGNFPSVTDNPHLDFNMTEIGTLQNDPGKMAAMVAFMKTLTDERVRNEAGPFDHPEIFIPNGDPEVMIRLPAKDLNGVAAPSLPIVTLIPVTSPTGQTNQLISGTKESGATIQVKVNNGQAFPADTATDTTWSTTVTGFVSGNNTVTITATDVAAGVTTLTSNILVNVPTFTIRSGAGPNGSIVQAGVTTLPSGANRTYTITPNPGFTVSALSVDGVVLAGATTHTFTNVSANHYINAYFAPAVPLTITATAAGVNGSISPAGATTVTSGSNQTYTITPNTGFMVTALSVDGVILPAASSHTFSNVQAKHYINAYFGPIPATVTITATAGLNGSISSAGATQVAGGSNQTYTITPNLGFAVAALSVDGVVLPGATSYTFTNVTGNHYINAYFRP
;
A
#
# COMPACT_ATOMS: atom_id res chain seq x y z
N MET A 1 -7.95 84.15 -3.24
CA MET A 1 -8.09 84.26 -1.77
C MET A 1 -7.43 83.04 -1.13
N LYS A 2 -6.62 83.28 -0.10
CA LYS A 2 -5.71 82.33 0.57
C LYS A 2 -6.47 81.25 1.38
N ARG A 3 -5.91 80.03 1.47
CA ARG A 3 -5.49 79.40 2.74
C ARG A 3 -4.72 78.10 2.47
N ALA A 4 -3.44 78.13 2.87
CA ALA A 4 -2.57 76.97 3.04
C ALA A 4 -2.86 76.31 4.40
N PHE A 5 -2.58 75.02 4.54
CA PHE A 5 -2.39 74.40 5.85
C PHE A 5 -1.04 73.68 5.92
N PHE A 6 -0.32 74.09 6.96
CA PHE A 6 1.01 73.71 7.38
C PHE A 6 1.02 72.39 8.15
N CYS A 7 2.16 71.71 8.09
CA CYS A 7 2.61 70.61 8.95
C CYS A 7 2.65 71.01 10.45
N PRO A 8 2.34 70.10 11.40
CA PRO A 8 2.83 70.20 12.77
C PRO A 8 3.99 69.24 13.06
N SER A 9 4.96 69.78 13.78
CA SER A 9 6.25 69.24 14.16
C SER A 9 6.22 68.18 15.28
N ARG A 10 7.31 67.39 15.31
CA ARG A 10 7.75 66.43 16.33
C ARG A 10 7.70 66.99 17.77
N ALA A 11 6.62 66.75 18.52
CA ALA A 11 6.63 66.90 19.99
C ALA A 11 5.49 66.20 20.75
N PHE A 12 4.63 65.38 20.11
CA PHE A 12 3.40 64.88 20.76
C PHE A 12 3.21 63.35 20.77
N VAL A 13 4.30 62.57 20.66
CA VAL A 13 4.29 61.09 20.80
C VAL A 13 5.34 60.63 21.83
N ARG A 14 5.56 61.44 22.86
CA ARG A 14 6.19 61.00 24.12
C ARG A 14 5.21 61.35 25.23
N ILE A 15 5.05 60.46 26.20
CA ILE A 15 4.02 60.41 27.25
C ILE A 15 2.84 59.50 26.87
N LEU A 16 3.10 58.19 26.73
CA LEU A 16 2.14 57.14 27.10
C LEU A 16 2.87 55.81 27.43
N SER A 17 4.00 55.87 28.13
CA SER A 17 4.86 54.70 28.40
C SER A 17 5.36 54.64 29.86
N THR A 18 4.69 55.30 30.81
CA THR A 18 5.23 55.43 32.18
C THR A 18 4.18 55.48 33.29
N VAL A 19 3.07 54.71 33.20
CA VAL A 19 2.09 54.61 34.31
C VAL A 19 1.61 53.18 34.62
N ILE A 20 2.07 52.12 33.94
CA ILE A 20 1.66 50.74 34.27
C ILE A 20 2.87 49.91 34.73
N THR A 21 3.43 50.24 35.90
CA THR A 21 4.52 49.41 36.48
C THR A 21 4.63 49.43 38.00
N ILE A 22 3.65 49.98 38.76
CA ILE A 22 3.78 50.08 40.24
C ILE A 22 2.50 49.65 41.00
N TRP A 23 1.67 48.74 40.49
CA TRP A 23 0.47 48.27 41.25
C TRP A 23 0.15 46.75 41.17
N MET A 24 1.15 45.90 40.94
CA MET A 24 1.00 44.43 41.04
C MET A 24 2.14 43.75 41.84
N LEU A 25 2.63 44.42 42.88
CA LEU A 25 3.46 43.78 43.91
C LEU A 25 2.75 43.97 45.24
N MET A 26 2.02 42.93 45.66
CA MET A 26 1.50 42.62 47.01
C MET A 26 0.06 42.09 46.93
N VAL A 27 -0.10 40.81 46.61
CA VAL A 27 -0.86 39.77 47.35
C VAL A 27 -0.60 38.45 46.61
N ALA A 28 0.48 37.74 46.95
CA ALA A 28 0.70 36.36 46.53
C ALA A 28 0.49 35.48 47.76
N GLY A 29 -0.74 35.02 47.94
CA GLY A 29 -1.15 34.19 49.05
C GLY A 29 -2.05 33.05 48.55
N ALA A 30 -1.39 31.95 48.18
CA ALA A 30 -1.92 30.60 47.97
C ALA A 30 -3.00 30.40 46.87
N TRP A 31 -2.93 29.20 46.27
CA TRP A 31 -3.90 28.54 45.35
C TRP A 31 -3.69 28.76 43.83
N GLY A 32 -3.35 27.65 43.13
CA GLY A 32 -3.66 27.38 41.72
C GLY A 32 -2.79 28.04 40.66
N ALA A 33 -1.94 27.26 39.98
CA ALA A 33 -1.17 27.70 38.82
C ALA A 33 -2.09 28.10 37.65
N THR A 34 -2.20 29.41 37.38
CA THR A 34 -2.71 29.95 36.13
C THR A 34 -1.55 30.09 35.15
N ALA A 35 -1.76 29.71 33.88
CA ALA A 35 -0.81 29.88 32.77
C ALA A 35 -0.15 31.28 32.77
N PRO A 36 1.11 31.42 32.31
CA PRO A 36 1.79 32.70 32.31
C PRO A 36 1.10 33.67 31.34
N ALA A 37 0.24 34.53 31.90
CA ALA A 37 -0.38 35.64 31.21
C ALA A 37 0.72 36.61 30.73
N GLY A 38 1.01 36.63 29.42
CA GLY A 38 1.84 37.67 28.81
C GLY A 38 2.74 37.28 27.62
N LEU A 39 2.87 36.00 27.24
CA LEU A 39 3.81 35.56 26.17
C LEU A 39 3.21 35.48 24.75
N PHE A 40 1.89 35.43 24.62
CA PHE A 40 1.17 35.38 23.35
C PHE A 40 -0.03 36.31 23.42
N SER A 41 -0.21 37.19 22.44
CA SER A 41 -1.35 38.11 22.45
C SER A 41 -2.42 37.79 21.42
N LEU A 42 -2.12 37.04 20.35
CA LEU A 42 -3.05 36.82 19.23
C LEU A 42 -2.92 35.41 18.60
N PRO A 43 -4.03 34.74 18.21
CA PRO A 43 -4.04 33.54 17.36
C PRO A 43 -3.56 33.83 15.92
N LEU A 44 -3.18 32.79 15.14
CA LEU A 44 -2.52 33.00 13.83
C LEU A 44 -3.42 33.72 12.83
N ASN A 45 -4.74 33.53 12.91
CA ASN A 45 -5.72 34.20 12.06
C ASN A 45 -5.78 35.73 12.25
N GLN A 46 -5.07 36.27 13.24
CA GLN A 46 -4.91 37.71 13.49
C GLN A 46 -3.53 38.24 13.10
N ILE A 47 -2.62 37.38 12.62
CA ILE A 47 -1.33 37.77 12.06
C ILE A 47 -1.51 38.09 10.58
N LEU A 48 -0.98 39.23 10.15
CA LEU A 48 -1.03 39.61 8.73
C LEU A 48 -0.12 38.71 7.91
N VAL A 49 -0.69 38.08 6.88
CA VAL A 49 0.08 37.33 5.88
C VAL A 49 0.96 38.31 5.08
N PRO A 50 2.29 38.12 5.04
CA PRO A 50 3.18 39.01 4.28
C PRO A 50 2.84 39.05 2.78
N GLU A 51 2.82 40.25 2.20
CA GLU A 51 2.56 40.48 0.78
C GLU A 51 3.54 41.51 0.20
N PRO A 52 3.98 41.35 -1.06
CA PRO A 52 4.84 42.35 -1.69
C PRO A 52 4.19 43.73 -1.76
N PRO A 53 4.82 44.78 -1.21
CA PRO A 53 4.23 46.13 -1.19
C PRO A 53 4.06 46.73 -2.60
N ASN A 54 4.85 46.27 -3.57
CA ASN A 54 4.79 46.68 -4.96
C ASN A 54 4.10 45.65 -5.88
N LEU A 55 3.33 44.69 -5.35
CA LEU A 55 2.69 43.63 -6.14
C LEU A 55 1.89 44.15 -7.33
N PHE A 56 1.19 45.28 -7.16
CA PHE A 56 0.38 45.94 -8.18
C PHE A 56 1.17 46.37 -9.44
N GLN A 57 2.50 46.41 -9.37
CA GLN A 57 3.37 46.70 -10.52
C GLN A 57 3.61 45.49 -11.43
N PHE A 58 3.14 44.30 -11.02
CA PHE A 58 3.33 43.00 -11.68
C PHE A 58 2.01 42.29 -11.93
N VAL A 59 1.18 42.15 -10.90
CA VAL A 59 -0.07 41.40 -10.90
C VAL A 59 -1.24 42.37 -11.03
N LYS A 60 -2.11 42.16 -12.03
CA LYS A 60 -3.33 42.95 -12.24
C LYS A 60 -4.57 42.32 -11.63
N ASN A 61 -4.58 40.99 -11.46
CA ASN A 61 -5.68 40.24 -10.84
C ASN A 61 -5.11 39.15 -9.94
N LYS A 62 -5.15 39.39 -8.61
CA LYS A 62 -4.60 38.48 -7.60
C LYS A 62 -5.32 37.12 -7.57
N PRO A 63 -6.67 37.02 -7.55
CA PRO A 63 -7.36 35.73 -7.68
C PRO A 63 -6.95 34.91 -8.92
N ALA A 64 -6.79 35.55 -10.08
CA ALA A 64 -6.31 34.84 -11.28
C ALA A 64 -4.87 34.33 -11.14
N ALA A 65 -4.02 35.05 -10.40
CA ALA A 65 -2.65 34.62 -10.11
C ALA A 65 -2.61 33.46 -9.10
N ILE A 66 -3.51 33.44 -8.10
CA ILE A 66 -3.68 32.32 -7.16
C ILE A 66 -4.11 31.05 -7.90
N LEU A 67 -5.12 31.17 -8.78
CA LEU A 67 -5.59 30.07 -9.62
C LEU A 67 -4.48 29.52 -10.53
N LEU A 68 -3.66 30.40 -11.11
CA LEU A 68 -2.46 30.01 -11.86
C LEU A 68 -1.42 29.32 -10.97
N GLY A 69 -1.20 29.83 -9.75
CA GLY A 69 -0.26 29.28 -8.78
C GLY A 69 -0.62 27.85 -8.39
N LYS A 70 -1.87 27.60 -8.01
CA LYS A 70 -2.35 26.25 -7.67
C LYS A 70 -2.19 25.30 -8.85
N ALA A 71 -2.54 25.73 -10.06
CA ALA A 71 -2.36 24.90 -11.25
C ALA A 71 -0.88 24.55 -11.50
N LEU A 72 0.05 25.50 -11.40
CA LEU A 72 1.48 25.26 -11.62
C LEU A 72 2.11 24.39 -10.52
N PHE A 73 1.74 24.62 -9.26
CA PHE A 73 2.25 23.87 -8.11
C PHE A 73 1.97 22.37 -8.23
N TRP A 74 0.77 22.02 -8.71
CA TRP A 74 0.32 20.64 -8.81
C TRP A 74 0.60 19.97 -10.16
N ASP A 75 0.97 20.69 -11.23
CA ASP A 75 1.10 20.10 -12.58
C ASP A 75 2.34 19.21 -12.73
N MET A 76 2.12 17.90 -12.82
CA MET A 76 3.17 16.88 -13.02
C MET A 76 3.92 17.05 -14.34
N GLN A 77 3.34 17.76 -15.31
CA GLN A 77 3.98 18.03 -16.60
C GLN A 77 5.12 19.06 -16.49
N ALA A 78 5.24 19.76 -15.36
CA ALA A 78 6.32 20.70 -15.12
C ALA A 78 7.69 20.00 -15.06
N GLY A 79 7.77 18.83 -14.42
CA GLY A 79 8.96 17.97 -14.38
C GLY A 79 9.39 17.52 -15.77
N SER A 80 10.69 17.27 -15.94
CA SER A 80 11.24 16.91 -17.26
C SER A 80 10.78 15.52 -17.71
N ASP A 81 10.60 14.60 -16.76
CA ASP A 81 10.06 13.27 -16.97
C ASP A 81 8.51 13.23 -17.09
N GLY A 82 7.85 14.38 -16.94
CA GLY A 82 6.40 14.50 -16.90
C GLY A 82 5.74 13.84 -15.69
N VAL A 83 6.51 13.55 -14.64
CA VAL A 83 6.03 12.92 -13.40
C VAL A 83 6.14 13.86 -12.20
N GLN A 84 7.23 14.63 -12.11
CA GLN A 84 7.47 15.49 -10.96
C GLN A 84 6.73 16.84 -11.02
N ALA A 85 5.99 17.15 -9.95
CA ALA A 85 5.42 18.46 -9.63
C ALA A 85 5.99 18.96 -8.27
N CYS A 86 5.73 20.21 -7.89
CA CYS A 86 5.95 20.65 -6.51
C CYS A 86 5.14 19.76 -5.54
N GLY A 87 3.87 19.51 -5.89
CA GLY A 87 3.00 18.58 -5.17
C GLY A 87 3.57 17.16 -5.03
N SER A 88 4.46 16.69 -5.90
CA SER A 88 5.01 15.32 -5.80
C SER A 88 5.90 15.11 -4.56
N CYS A 89 6.52 16.17 -4.06
CA CYS A 89 7.34 16.17 -2.84
C CYS A 89 6.62 16.83 -1.65
N HIS A 90 5.51 17.51 -1.89
CA HIS A 90 4.78 18.28 -0.88
C HIS A 90 3.31 17.81 -0.73
N PHE A 91 3.04 16.52 -0.99
CA PHE A 91 1.68 15.98 -1.06
C PHE A 91 1.03 15.75 0.31
N HIS A 92 1.81 15.52 1.36
CA HIS A 92 1.27 15.17 2.69
C HIS A 92 1.54 16.28 3.69
N ALA A 93 0.51 17.07 4.04
CA ALA A 93 0.65 18.27 4.87
C ALA A 93 1.77 19.23 4.38
N GLY A 94 1.99 19.28 3.06
CA GLY A 94 3.05 20.08 2.45
C GLY A 94 4.45 19.46 2.55
N ALA A 95 4.62 18.22 3.01
CA ALA A 95 5.90 17.53 3.19
C ALA A 95 5.94 16.18 2.44
N ASP A 96 7.07 15.47 2.55
CA ASP A 96 7.28 14.14 1.97
C ASP A 96 7.51 13.09 3.06
N ASN A 97 6.56 12.17 3.19
CA ASN A 97 6.62 11.07 4.17
C ASN A 97 6.99 9.72 3.53
N ARG A 98 7.49 9.70 2.27
CA ARG A 98 7.87 8.45 1.60
C ARG A 98 9.08 7.81 2.26
N LEU A 99 9.00 6.48 2.44
CA LEU A 99 10.07 5.66 3.02
C LEU A 99 10.82 4.80 1.99
N LYS A 100 10.27 4.62 0.79
CA LYS A 100 10.94 3.88 -0.28
C LYS A 100 11.74 4.83 -1.14
N ASN A 101 12.97 4.44 -1.46
CA ASN A 101 13.91 5.21 -2.27
C ASN A 101 14.08 6.65 -1.76
N SER A 102 14.14 6.86 -0.44
CA SER A 102 14.20 8.20 0.15
C SER A 102 15.55 8.51 0.81
N VAL A 103 16.58 7.69 0.59
CA VAL A 103 17.91 7.90 1.20
C VAL A 103 18.86 8.58 0.22
N ASN A 104 19.58 9.58 0.70
CA ASN A 104 20.75 10.20 0.08
C ASN A 104 21.98 9.92 0.99
N PRO A 105 23.16 9.57 0.44
CA PRO A 105 24.33 9.17 1.24
C PRO A 105 25.07 10.34 1.91
N GLY A 106 24.45 11.53 2.00
CA GLY A 106 25.09 12.73 2.56
C GLY A 106 25.96 13.47 1.56
N THR A 107 25.49 13.65 0.31
CA THR A 107 26.29 14.27 -0.77
C THR A 107 26.70 15.74 -0.55
N ARG A 108 26.20 16.38 0.51
CA ARG A 108 26.62 17.72 0.94
C ARG A 108 27.81 17.73 1.91
N ALA A 109 28.27 16.55 2.34
CA ALA A 109 29.42 16.43 3.22
C ALA A 109 30.70 16.97 2.57
N VAL A 110 31.66 17.39 3.39
CA VAL A 110 32.99 17.83 2.96
C VAL A 110 34.04 16.99 3.72
N PRO A 111 34.76 16.07 3.03
CA PRO A 111 34.61 15.72 1.61
C PRO A 111 33.25 15.05 1.29
N VAL A 112 32.84 15.10 0.02
CA VAL A 112 31.56 14.53 -0.44
C VAL A 112 31.47 13.04 -0.10
N ASP A 113 30.38 12.66 0.54
CA ASP A 113 30.04 11.26 0.80
C ASP A 113 29.12 10.71 -0.30
N THR A 114 29.43 9.50 -0.74
CA THR A 114 28.68 8.76 -1.78
C THR A 114 28.34 7.34 -1.32
N THR A 115 28.64 7.00 -0.06
CA THR A 115 28.46 5.67 0.50
C THR A 115 27.21 5.63 1.36
N PHE A 116 26.21 4.85 0.96
CA PHE A 116 25.01 4.61 1.77
C PHE A 116 25.33 3.78 3.02
N GLN A 117 24.87 4.24 4.17
CA GLN A 117 25.16 3.63 5.48
C GLN A 117 23.92 2.97 6.11
N VAL A 118 22.72 3.48 5.83
CA VAL A 118 21.45 3.02 6.37
C VAL A 118 20.78 2.03 5.41
N ARG A 119 20.49 2.49 4.20
CA ARG A 119 19.85 1.72 3.11
C ARG A 119 20.30 2.27 1.75
N GLY A 120 20.33 1.43 0.72
CA GLY A 120 20.75 1.83 -0.61
C GLY A 120 19.64 2.49 -1.44
N PRO A 121 19.96 2.91 -2.69
CA PRO A 121 18.95 3.35 -3.65
C PRO A 121 17.85 2.30 -3.82
N ASN A 122 16.61 2.78 -3.92
CA ASN A 122 15.40 1.97 -4.10
C ASN A 122 14.97 1.04 -2.93
N ASP A 123 15.73 1.00 -1.84
CA ASP A 123 15.34 0.28 -0.63
C ASP A 123 14.19 0.97 0.12
N ILE A 124 13.57 0.24 1.05
CA ILE A 124 12.53 0.75 1.96
C ILE A 124 13.17 0.99 3.33
N LEU A 125 13.08 2.21 3.85
CA LEU A 125 13.40 2.53 5.23
C LEU A 125 12.40 1.89 6.19
N LEU A 126 12.90 1.21 7.21
CA LEU A 126 12.11 0.62 8.28
C LEU A 126 12.12 1.55 9.50
N GLN A 127 11.10 1.48 10.34
CA GLN A 127 11.09 2.25 11.60
C GLN A 127 12.31 1.94 12.49
N THR A 128 12.81 0.70 12.47
CA THR A 128 14.02 0.29 13.19
C THR A 128 15.31 0.90 12.65
N ASP A 129 15.27 1.47 11.45
CA ASP A 129 16.40 2.19 10.88
C ASP A 129 16.55 3.59 11.52
N PHE A 130 15.56 4.06 12.30
CA PHE A 130 15.61 5.33 13.04
C PHE A 130 15.89 5.13 14.54
N PRO A 131 16.41 6.17 15.23
CA PRO A 131 17.05 7.36 14.65
C PRO A 131 18.41 7.00 14.02
N PHE A 132 18.89 7.81 13.07
CA PHE A 132 20.19 7.55 12.42
C PHE A 132 21.38 7.75 13.37
N HIS A 133 21.21 8.60 14.38
CA HIS A 133 22.13 8.70 15.52
C HIS A 133 21.44 8.15 16.77
N GLN A 134 21.89 6.97 17.22
CA GLN A 134 21.27 6.24 18.31
C GLN A 134 22.22 6.06 19.48
N ARG A 135 21.71 6.32 20.69
CA ARG A 135 22.42 6.08 21.96
C ARG A 135 21.77 4.94 22.72
N GLN A 136 22.55 4.29 23.58
CA GLN A 136 22.04 3.21 24.44
C GLN A 136 20.91 3.67 25.37
N ASN A 137 21.01 4.90 25.87
CA ASN A 137 19.95 5.63 26.56
C ASN A 137 19.77 6.98 25.84
N PRO A 138 18.60 7.23 25.22
CA PRO A 138 18.38 8.41 24.39
C PRO A 138 18.28 9.73 25.18
N ASP A 139 18.05 9.69 26.49
CA ASP A 139 17.83 10.87 27.34
C ASP A 139 19.11 11.61 27.73
N PHE A 140 20.25 10.92 27.66
CA PHE A 140 21.51 11.41 28.23
C PHE A 140 22.58 11.59 27.16
N LYS A 141 23.19 12.79 27.13
CA LYS A 141 24.26 13.09 26.17
C LYS A 141 25.51 12.23 26.36
N ALA A 142 25.75 11.80 27.60
CA ALA A 142 26.91 10.99 27.97
C ALA A 142 26.70 9.48 27.68
N SER A 143 25.50 9.07 27.28
CA SER A 143 25.21 7.67 26.97
C SER A 143 25.97 7.21 25.73
N PRO A 144 26.54 5.99 25.69
CA PRO A 144 27.28 5.50 24.53
C PRO A 144 26.46 5.54 23.24
N VAL A 145 27.09 5.99 22.14
CA VAL A 145 26.52 5.87 20.79
C VAL A 145 26.62 4.42 20.35
N ILE A 146 25.51 3.84 19.91
CA ILE A 146 25.43 2.46 19.42
C ILE A 146 25.29 2.38 17.89
N ARG A 147 24.86 3.47 17.26
CA ARG A 147 24.76 3.61 15.79
C ARG A 147 24.84 5.08 15.40
N ASP A 148 25.55 5.38 14.32
CA ASP A 148 25.60 6.70 13.71
C ASP A 148 25.64 6.56 12.19
N ALA A 149 24.81 7.32 11.48
CA ALA A 149 24.87 7.45 10.03
C ALA A 149 24.61 8.90 9.60
N ASN A 150 25.36 9.39 8.60
CA ASN A 150 25.19 10.74 8.02
C ASN A 150 24.27 10.76 6.78
N ASP A 151 23.67 9.62 6.43
CA ASP A 151 22.65 9.53 5.40
C ASP A 151 21.50 10.52 5.71
N VAL A 152 20.86 11.00 4.65
CA VAL A 152 19.78 11.97 4.69
C VAL A 152 18.52 11.32 4.13
N VAL A 153 17.38 11.52 4.79
CA VAL A 153 16.06 11.20 4.22
C VAL A 153 15.56 12.42 3.45
N GLY A 154 15.41 12.26 2.14
CA GLY A 154 14.96 13.30 1.21
C GLY A 154 13.89 12.80 0.24
N SER A 155 13.51 13.67 -0.68
CA SER A 155 12.51 13.39 -1.70
C SER A 155 13.12 12.81 -2.96
N GLN A 156 12.41 11.88 -3.57
CA GLN A 156 12.73 11.37 -4.91
C GLN A 156 12.38 12.40 -5.95
N GLY A 157 13.35 12.78 -6.78
CA GLY A 157 13.14 13.59 -7.97
C GLY A 157 13.32 12.79 -9.26
N VAL A 158 13.97 13.36 -10.26
CA VAL A 158 14.14 12.74 -11.59
C VAL A 158 15.32 11.77 -11.64
N LYS A 159 15.29 10.84 -12.60
CA LYS A 159 16.47 10.05 -12.96
C LYS A 159 17.49 10.93 -13.66
N LEU A 160 18.78 10.65 -13.44
CA LEU A 160 19.85 11.42 -14.05
C LEU A 160 19.82 11.28 -15.58
N ALA A 161 19.64 12.41 -16.27
CA ALA A 161 19.67 12.54 -17.72
C ALA A 161 20.04 13.96 -18.15
N ASP A 162 20.57 14.08 -19.37
CA ASP A 162 20.85 15.37 -20.02
C ASP A 162 19.65 15.85 -20.84
N PHE A 163 19.27 17.12 -20.66
CA PHE A 163 18.23 17.76 -21.44
C PHE A 163 18.70 17.98 -22.88
N VAL A 164 17.88 17.60 -23.86
CA VAL A 164 18.14 17.83 -25.29
C VAL A 164 17.23 18.91 -25.85
N ALA A 165 15.91 18.76 -25.71
CA ALA A 165 14.93 19.67 -26.28
C ALA A 165 13.52 19.51 -25.67
N ILE A 166 12.65 20.47 -25.93
CA ILE A 166 11.20 20.34 -25.65
C ILE A 166 10.53 19.59 -26.79
N ASN A 167 9.72 18.59 -26.45
CA ASN A 167 8.77 17.97 -27.37
C ASN A 167 7.41 18.67 -27.22
N ALA A 168 7.07 19.57 -28.14
CA ALA A 168 5.85 20.37 -28.04
C ALA A 168 4.59 19.50 -27.95
N GLY A 169 3.68 19.82 -27.02
CA GLY A 169 2.48 19.01 -26.75
C GLY A 169 2.73 17.71 -25.95
N SER A 170 3.97 17.44 -25.55
CA SER A 170 4.35 16.30 -24.69
C SER A 170 4.65 16.77 -23.26
N ALA A 171 4.20 15.98 -22.29
CA ALA A 171 4.55 16.14 -20.88
C ALA A 171 6.00 15.75 -20.57
N VAL A 172 6.68 15.04 -21.46
CA VAL A 172 8.06 14.56 -21.28
C VAL A 172 9.00 15.32 -22.21
N ASP A 173 10.12 15.77 -21.67
CA ASP A 173 11.21 16.43 -22.40
C ASP A 173 12.00 15.39 -23.22
N ILE A 174 12.77 15.84 -24.21
CA ILE A 174 13.69 14.97 -24.95
C ILE A 174 15.00 14.92 -24.18
N GLU A 175 15.52 13.71 -23.96
CA GLU A 175 16.66 13.46 -23.08
C GLU A 175 17.73 12.58 -23.72
N THR A 176 18.94 12.64 -23.14
CA THR A 176 19.97 11.61 -23.29
C THR A 176 20.27 11.01 -21.91
N PRO A 177 20.00 9.72 -21.67
CA PRO A 177 20.28 9.09 -20.39
C PRO A 177 21.78 9.15 -20.04
N VAL A 178 22.10 9.41 -18.77
CA VAL A 178 23.47 9.47 -18.25
C VAL A 178 23.61 8.46 -17.13
N ASN A 179 24.62 7.59 -17.17
CA ASN A 179 24.82 6.61 -16.10
C ASN A 179 25.07 7.29 -14.74
N ASP A 180 24.22 6.98 -13.77
CA ASP A 180 24.34 7.49 -12.40
C ASP A 180 25.30 6.59 -11.60
N THR A 181 26.28 7.19 -10.93
CA THR A 181 27.27 6.47 -10.11
C THR A 181 26.88 6.36 -8.64
N ILE A 182 25.82 7.06 -8.22
CA ILE A 182 25.34 7.10 -6.82
C ILE A 182 23.98 6.43 -6.74
N PHE A 183 23.01 6.88 -7.53
CA PHE A 183 21.63 6.39 -7.49
C PHE A 183 21.41 5.32 -8.56
N HIS A 184 21.99 4.13 -8.36
CA HIS A 184 21.79 3.00 -9.27
C HIS A 184 21.63 1.66 -8.54
N VAL A 185 20.93 0.71 -9.15
CA VAL A 185 20.86 -0.70 -8.71
C VAL A 185 21.18 -1.58 -9.90
N GLY A 186 22.23 -2.39 -9.81
CA GLY A 186 22.63 -3.30 -10.90
C GLY A 186 22.97 -2.60 -12.22
N GLY A 187 23.45 -1.35 -12.18
CA GLY A 187 23.76 -0.53 -13.36
C GLY A 187 22.54 0.15 -13.99
N VAL A 188 21.36 0.07 -13.37
CA VAL A 188 20.15 0.79 -13.78
C VAL A 188 20.00 2.03 -12.91
N ASN A 189 19.82 3.20 -13.52
CA ASN A 189 19.55 4.44 -12.79
C ASN A 189 18.23 4.36 -12.01
N MET A 190 18.29 4.76 -10.75
CA MET A 190 17.14 5.02 -9.89
C MET A 190 16.81 6.52 -9.92
N ARG A 191 15.63 6.90 -9.42
CA ARG A 191 15.33 8.31 -9.14
C ARG A 191 16.31 8.86 -8.09
N GLN A 192 16.90 10.01 -8.36
CA GLN A 192 17.83 10.66 -7.43
C GLN A 192 17.07 11.19 -6.20
N VAL A 193 17.75 11.26 -5.06
CA VAL A 193 17.16 11.71 -3.79
C VAL A 193 17.81 13.01 -3.32
N THR A 194 16.99 13.98 -2.90
CA THR A 194 17.48 15.27 -2.39
C THR A 194 18.39 15.10 -1.17
N ALA A 195 19.41 15.95 -1.07
CA ALA A 195 20.38 15.89 0.02
C ALA A 195 19.93 16.64 1.30
N ARG A 196 18.64 16.97 1.39
CA ARG A 196 17.94 17.48 2.57
C ARG A 196 16.51 16.97 2.56
N ASN A 197 15.95 16.83 3.75
CA ASN A 197 14.54 16.56 3.97
C ASN A 197 13.66 17.71 3.46
N THR A 198 12.50 17.37 2.94
CA THR A 198 11.55 18.31 2.36
C THR A 198 10.64 18.91 3.45
N PRO A 199 10.78 20.22 3.76
CA PRO A 199 9.95 20.86 4.78
C PRO A 199 8.51 21.09 4.30
N SER A 200 7.60 21.34 5.25
CA SER A 200 6.23 21.75 4.92
C SER A 200 6.19 23.11 4.19
N VAL A 201 5.39 23.22 3.14
CA VAL A 201 5.03 24.49 2.47
C VAL A 201 3.92 25.27 3.20
N ILE A 202 3.22 24.63 4.13
CA ILE A 202 2.12 25.26 4.88
C ILE A 202 2.71 26.28 5.86
N ASN A 203 2.13 27.47 5.91
CA ASN A 203 2.63 28.66 6.63
C ASN A 203 4.00 29.17 6.16
N ALA A 204 4.56 28.65 5.07
CA ALA A 204 5.89 29.07 4.60
C ALA A 204 5.93 30.55 4.16
N VAL A 205 4.77 31.16 3.90
CA VAL A 205 4.61 32.60 3.61
C VAL A 205 5.12 33.52 4.71
N PHE A 206 5.14 33.04 5.96
CA PHE A 206 5.67 33.82 7.07
C PHE A 206 7.21 33.82 7.09
N ASN A 207 7.88 32.86 6.44
CA ASN A 207 9.34 32.78 6.44
C ASN A 207 9.97 34.01 5.78
N PHE A 208 10.94 34.64 6.45
CA PHE A 208 11.67 35.77 5.88
C PHE A 208 12.48 35.35 4.65
N ASN A 209 13.32 34.32 4.78
CA ASN A 209 13.97 33.61 3.67
C ASN A 209 13.51 32.14 3.68
N ASN A 210 13.43 31.52 2.50
CA ASN A 210 13.01 30.13 2.34
C ASN A 210 14.19 29.18 2.04
N PHE A 211 13.90 27.86 2.07
CA PHE A 211 14.84 26.75 2.24
C PHE A 211 15.50 26.66 3.63
N TRP A 212 16.04 25.48 3.96
CA TRP A 212 16.76 25.22 5.21
C TRP A 212 17.98 26.12 5.44
N ASP A 213 18.69 26.54 4.38
CA ASP A 213 19.84 27.45 4.46
C ASP A 213 19.50 28.91 4.15
N GLY A 214 18.23 29.21 3.88
CA GLY A 214 17.78 30.57 3.58
C GLY A 214 18.26 31.12 2.23
N ARG A 215 18.64 30.26 1.28
CA ARG A 215 19.12 30.71 -0.04
C ARG A 215 18.04 31.34 -0.92
N ALA A 216 16.76 31.08 -0.64
CA ALA A 216 15.66 31.75 -1.31
C ALA A 216 15.40 33.10 -0.65
N HIS A 217 15.87 34.14 -1.32
CA HIS A 217 15.95 35.49 -0.78
C HIS A 217 14.59 36.19 -0.72
N PHE A 218 14.35 36.97 0.33
CA PHE A 218 13.11 37.74 0.56
C PHE A 218 12.80 38.79 -0.52
N ILE A 219 13.80 39.16 -1.32
CA ILE A 219 13.63 39.98 -2.52
C ILE A 219 13.73 39.05 -3.73
N PHE A 220 12.67 38.94 -4.51
CA PHE A 220 12.67 38.18 -5.75
C PHE A 220 13.12 39.06 -6.92
N ASN A 221 14.03 38.54 -7.75
CA ASN A 221 14.58 39.23 -8.92
C ASN A 221 13.84 38.89 -10.23
N GLY A 222 12.78 38.07 -10.17
CA GLY A 222 12.02 37.61 -11.33
C GLY A 222 12.56 36.36 -12.02
N VAL A 223 13.72 35.83 -11.60
CA VAL A 223 14.48 34.81 -12.36
C VAL A 223 14.88 33.60 -11.52
N ASN A 224 15.42 33.79 -10.31
CA ASN A 224 16.03 32.70 -9.54
C ASN A 224 15.97 32.92 -8.01
N PRO A 225 16.32 31.89 -7.20
CA PRO A 225 16.17 31.96 -5.74
C PRO A 225 17.05 32.99 -5.03
N PHE A 226 18.20 33.32 -5.58
CA PHE A 226 19.21 34.13 -4.89
C PHE A 226 18.91 35.62 -4.95
N GLY A 227 17.84 35.98 -5.65
CA GLY A 227 17.33 37.35 -5.69
C GLY A 227 18.43 38.31 -6.14
N PRO A 228 18.64 39.41 -5.44
CA PRO A 228 19.55 40.43 -5.90
C PRO A 228 21.05 40.06 -5.91
N GLN A 229 21.44 38.92 -5.32
CA GLN A 229 22.81 38.40 -5.44
C GLN A 229 23.17 38.05 -6.89
N ASP A 230 22.18 37.73 -7.73
CA ASP A 230 22.36 37.63 -9.16
C ASP A 230 22.26 39.03 -9.81
N THR A 231 23.40 39.62 -10.11
CA THR A 231 23.46 40.94 -10.76
C THR A 231 23.09 40.91 -12.25
N THR A 232 22.91 39.73 -12.84
CA THR A 232 22.60 39.51 -14.27
C THR A 232 21.12 39.21 -14.53
N ALA A 233 20.35 38.92 -13.47
CA ALA A 233 18.92 38.68 -13.55
C ALA A 233 18.17 39.90 -14.13
N GLY A 234 17.11 39.62 -14.90
CA GLY A 234 16.23 40.64 -15.46
C GLY A 234 15.07 40.04 -16.24
N VAL A 235 14.00 40.82 -16.35
CA VAL A 235 12.72 40.47 -16.98
C VAL A 235 12.51 41.36 -18.20
N TRP A 236 11.88 40.82 -19.25
CA TRP A 236 11.58 41.56 -20.48
C TRP A 236 10.30 42.38 -20.37
N PHE A 237 10.39 43.68 -20.63
CA PHE A 237 9.27 44.63 -20.65
C PHE A 237 8.97 45.06 -22.07
N SER A 238 7.70 45.04 -22.46
CA SER A 238 7.24 45.61 -23.72
C SER A 238 6.76 47.05 -23.52
N ASP A 239 7.21 47.96 -24.38
CA ASP A 239 6.66 49.31 -24.45
C ASP A 239 5.35 49.36 -25.27
N ALA A 240 4.79 50.57 -25.45
CA ALA A 240 3.56 50.76 -26.23
C ALA A 240 3.72 50.45 -27.73
N ALA A 241 4.95 50.42 -28.25
CA ALA A 241 5.26 50.02 -29.62
C ALA A 241 5.49 48.50 -29.74
N GLY A 242 5.44 47.76 -28.63
CA GLY A 242 5.69 46.32 -28.58
C GLY A 242 7.19 45.96 -28.58
N ILE A 243 8.09 46.93 -28.41
CA ILE A 243 9.53 46.67 -28.33
C ILE A 243 9.88 46.17 -26.94
N ILE A 244 10.65 45.08 -26.86
CA ILE A 244 11.06 44.50 -25.58
C ILE A 244 12.44 44.97 -25.12
N THR A 245 12.55 45.28 -23.83
CA THR A 245 13.81 45.60 -23.15
C THR A 245 13.95 44.80 -21.87
N LYS A 246 15.14 44.26 -21.60
CA LYS A 246 15.41 43.52 -20.37
C LYS A 246 15.73 44.51 -19.25
N GLN A 247 14.99 44.46 -18.14
CA GLN A 247 15.15 45.35 -17.00
C GLN A 247 15.26 44.56 -15.71
N LYS A 248 16.02 45.09 -14.75
CA LYS A 248 16.08 44.56 -13.39
C LYS A 248 14.79 44.86 -12.65
N ILE A 249 14.34 43.92 -11.85
CA ILE A 249 13.19 44.09 -10.96
C ILE A 249 13.55 43.58 -9.57
N GLU A 250 12.86 44.14 -8.56
CA GLU A 250 12.96 43.70 -7.18
C GLU A 250 11.56 43.67 -6.59
N ILE A 251 11.19 42.53 -6.03
CA ILE A 251 9.90 42.30 -5.40
C ILE A 251 10.18 41.88 -3.96
N GLU A 252 9.97 42.79 -3.01
CA GLU A 252 10.16 42.52 -1.59
C GLU A 252 9.07 41.61 -1.03
N MET A 253 9.32 40.98 0.13
CA MET A 253 8.41 40.01 0.75
C MET A 253 8.03 38.87 -0.21
N ALA A 254 9.00 38.44 -1.02
CA ALA A 254 8.81 37.46 -2.08
C ALA A 254 9.76 36.26 -2.00
N SER A 255 10.09 35.82 -0.78
CA SER A 255 10.94 34.64 -0.55
C SER A 255 10.36 33.36 -1.14
N LEU A 256 9.03 33.20 -1.15
CA LEU A 256 8.37 32.05 -1.80
C LEU A 256 8.51 32.11 -3.32
N ALA A 257 8.37 33.28 -3.95
CA ALA A 257 8.59 33.40 -5.40
C ALA A 257 10.04 33.09 -5.78
N SER A 258 11.00 33.54 -4.96
CA SER A 258 12.40 33.11 -5.07
C SER A 258 12.52 31.59 -4.94
N GLN A 259 11.96 30.98 -3.89
CA GLN A 259 12.06 29.54 -3.63
C GLN A 259 11.47 28.71 -4.77
N ALA A 260 10.29 29.08 -5.27
CA ALA A 260 9.56 28.34 -6.29
C ALA A 260 10.34 28.20 -7.60
N THR A 261 11.31 29.10 -7.86
CA THR A 261 12.15 29.03 -9.06
C THR A 261 13.34 28.05 -8.96
N GLY A 262 13.63 27.49 -7.78
CA GLY A 262 14.72 26.54 -7.61
C GLY A 262 14.43 25.16 -8.21
N PRO A 263 13.42 24.44 -7.67
CA PRO A 263 13.19 23.04 -8.03
C PRO A 263 12.97 22.74 -9.51
N PRO A 264 12.26 23.57 -10.31
CA PRO A 264 12.02 23.28 -11.72
C PRO A 264 13.27 23.16 -12.59
N LEU A 265 14.42 23.69 -12.13
CA LEU A 265 15.72 23.61 -12.80
C LEU A 265 16.75 22.77 -12.04
N ASP A 266 16.42 22.24 -10.86
CA ASP A 266 17.33 21.40 -10.09
C ASP A 266 17.43 19.99 -10.70
N THR A 267 18.66 19.52 -10.88
CA THR A 267 18.95 18.27 -11.60
C THR A 267 18.62 17.02 -10.82
N THR A 268 18.41 17.16 -9.51
CA THR A 268 17.98 16.09 -8.61
C THR A 268 16.46 16.09 -8.55
N GLU A 269 15.82 17.27 -8.44
CA GLU A 269 14.40 17.41 -8.12
C GLU A 269 13.47 17.22 -9.35
N MET A 270 13.44 18.17 -10.28
CA MET A 270 12.44 18.21 -11.36
C MET A 270 13.05 18.29 -12.77
N SER A 271 14.35 18.53 -12.89
CA SER A 271 14.98 18.90 -14.16
C SER A 271 15.96 17.86 -14.68
N PHE A 272 15.91 17.57 -15.98
CA PHE A 272 17.10 17.06 -16.66
C PHE A 272 18.18 18.14 -16.71
N ARG A 273 19.45 17.73 -16.71
CA ARG A 273 20.58 18.66 -16.62
C ARG A 273 20.63 19.55 -17.86
N GLY A 274 20.67 20.87 -17.64
CA GLY A 274 20.81 21.88 -18.70
C GLY A 274 19.51 22.55 -19.19
N ARG A 275 18.35 22.18 -18.63
CA ARG A 275 17.07 22.85 -18.92
C ARG A 275 17.04 24.28 -18.37
N THR A 276 16.28 25.17 -19.01
CA THR A 276 16.12 26.58 -18.63
C THR A 276 14.63 26.97 -18.46
N PHE A 277 14.36 28.04 -17.71
CA PHE A 277 12.98 28.54 -17.52
C PHE A 277 12.24 28.88 -18.82
N PRO A 278 12.86 29.54 -19.82
CA PRO A 278 12.17 29.79 -21.09
C PRO A 278 11.76 28.51 -21.82
N GLN A 279 12.54 27.43 -21.70
CA GLN A 279 12.17 26.11 -22.24
C GLN A 279 11.03 25.47 -21.46
N LEU A 280 11.03 25.57 -20.12
CA LEU A 280 9.87 25.17 -19.30
C LEU A 280 8.61 25.95 -19.69
N GLY A 281 8.72 27.27 -19.87
CA GLY A 281 7.60 28.10 -20.33
C GLY A 281 7.07 27.67 -21.69
N ARG A 282 7.96 27.43 -22.67
CA ARG A 282 7.60 26.90 -23.98
C ARG A 282 6.83 25.57 -23.89
N LYS A 283 7.26 24.67 -23.01
CA LYS A 283 6.57 23.41 -22.74
C LYS A 283 5.18 23.66 -22.18
N MET A 284 5.08 24.34 -21.03
CA MET A 284 3.82 24.52 -20.31
C MET A 284 2.79 25.26 -21.17
N LEU A 285 3.20 26.30 -21.89
CA LEU A 285 2.30 27.05 -22.78
C LEU A 285 1.74 26.22 -23.95
N SER A 286 2.36 25.08 -24.28
CA SER A 286 1.87 24.14 -25.30
C SER A 286 0.93 23.06 -24.77
N LEU A 287 0.77 22.95 -23.45
CA LEU A 287 0.04 21.88 -22.78
C LEU A 287 -1.32 22.34 -22.26
N THR A 288 -2.20 21.36 -22.03
CA THR A 288 -3.39 21.56 -21.20
C THR A 288 -2.96 21.59 -19.73
N PRO A 289 -3.26 22.63 -18.94
CA PRO A 289 -2.94 22.67 -17.52
C PRO A 289 -3.54 21.47 -16.79
N LEU A 290 -2.73 20.82 -15.95
CA LEU A 290 -3.10 19.62 -15.19
C LEU A 290 -3.60 18.47 -16.08
N GLY A 291 -3.14 18.40 -17.34
CA GLY A 291 -3.66 17.48 -18.36
C GLY A 291 -3.51 15.99 -18.02
N LYS A 292 -2.66 15.65 -17.04
CA LYS A 292 -2.49 14.27 -16.53
C LYS A 292 -3.43 13.91 -15.38
N GLN A 293 -4.15 14.89 -14.82
CA GLN A 293 -4.76 14.82 -13.50
C GLN A 293 -6.23 15.22 -13.54
N VAL A 294 -7.04 14.55 -12.73
CA VAL A 294 -8.42 14.99 -12.47
C VAL A 294 -8.41 16.15 -11.47
N VAL A 295 -9.23 17.16 -11.71
CA VAL A 295 -9.47 18.27 -10.77
C VAL A 295 -10.89 18.13 -10.24
N HIS A 296 -11.08 18.13 -8.93
CA HIS A 296 -12.42 18.01 -8.36
C HIS A 296 -13.27 19.25 -8.77
N PRO A 297 -14.53 19.10 -9.25
CA PRO A 297 -15.36 20.24 -9.65
C PRO A 297 -15.68 21.21 -8.51
N ASN A 298 -15.67 20.72 -7.27
CA ASN A 298 -15.75 21.51 -6.04
C ASN A 298 -14.38 21.74 -5.35
N ASP A 299 -13.26 21.62 -6.06
CA ASP A 299 -11.95 22.12 -5.57
C ASP A 299 -12.08 23.62 -5.25
N SER A 300 -11.43 24.07 -4.17
CA SER A 300 -11.59 25.41 -3.60
C SER A 300 -11.21 26.56 -4.55
N GLU A 301 -10.30 26.31 -5.49
CA GLU A 301 -9.75 27.34 -6.39
C GLU A 301 -9.88 26.94 -7.88
N LEU A 302 -9.58 25.68 -8.21
CA LEU A 302 -9.56 25.18 -9.58
C LEU A 302 -10.92 24.64 -10.03
N GLY A 303 -11.86 24.41 -9.12
CA GLY A 303 -13.14 23.76 -9.41
C GLY A 303 -13.92 24.45 -10.53
N ILE A 304 -13.93 25.79 -10.53
CA ILE A 304 -14.62 26.62 -11.52
C ILE A 304 -14.11 26.45 -12.97
N VAL A 305 -12.87 25.98 -13.13
CA VAL A 305 -12.24 25.74 -14.44
C VAL A 305 -11.90 24.27 -14.65
N SER A 306 -12.39 23.36 -13.80
CA SER A 306 -12.22 21.92 -14.01
C SER A 306 -12.86 21.48 -15.34
N ARG A 307 -12.25 20.49 -16.01
CA ARG A 307 -12.87 19.77 -17.13
C ARG A 307 -13.68 18.56 -16.68
N ALA A 308 -13.65 18.25 -15.39
CA ALA A 308 -14.41 17.18 -14.81
C ALA A 308 -15.79 17.70 -14.36
N ASP A 309 -16.76 16.81 -14.31
CA ASP A 309 -18.13 17.10 -13.87
C ASP A 309 -18.50 16.20 -12.68
N LEU A 310 -19.29 16.72 -11.74
CA LEU A 310 -19.78 15.97 -10.59
C LEU A 310 -21.17 15.41 -10.88
N LEU A 311 -21.34 14.09 -10.79
CA LEU A 311 -22.61 13.42 -10.94
C LEU A 311 -23.44 13.47 -9.65
N PRO A 312 -24.77 13.30 -9.71
CA PRO A 312 -25.63 13.36 -8.52
C PRO A 312 -25.32 12.32 -7.44
N ASP A 313 -24.65 11.22 -7.79
CA ASP A 313 -24.20 10.18 -6.87
C ASP A 313 -22.84 10.47 -6.22
N GLY A 314 -22.24 11.63 -6.53
CA GLY A 314 -20.93 12.06 -6.03
C GLY A 314 -19.75 11.58 -6.86
N SER A 315 -19.96 10.75 -7.89
CA SER A 315 -18.88 10.32 -8.79
C SER A 315 -18.48 11.40 -9.79
N ILE A 316 -17.24 11.34 -10.27
CA ILE A 316 -16.70 12.31 -11.24
C ILE A 316 -16.72 11.71 -12.65
N THR A 317 -17.16 12.51 -13.62
CA THR A 317 -17.05 12.24 -15.06
C THR A 317 -16.31 13.38 -15.77
N GLY A 318 -16.25 13.36 -17.10
CA GLY A 318 -15.59 14.41 -17.89
C GLY A 318 -14.09 14.16 -18.12
N GLY A 319 -13.35 15.25 -18.42
CA GLY A 319 -11.95 15.20 -18.84
C GLY A 319 -10.96 15.60 -17.74
N LYS A 320 -9.70 15.18 -17.90
CA LYS A 320 -8.57 15.64 -17.09
C LYS A 320 -8.17 17.10 -17.41
N GLY A 321 -7.57 17.77 -16.43
CA GLY A 321 -7.04 19.13 -16.57
C GLY A 321 -8.08 20.23 -16.53
N LEU A 322 -7.67 21.43 -16.97
CA LEU A 322 -8.48 22.65 -16.90
C LEU A 322 -9.06 23.06 -18.26
N SER A 323 -10.19 23.77 -18.24
CA SER A 323 -10.91 24.26 -19.43
C SER A 323 -10.28 25.50 -20.06
N ILE A 324 -9.32 26.12 -19.39
CA ILE A 324 -8.51 27.25 -19.85
C ILE A 324 -7.03 26.85 -19.95
N ASN A 325 -6.26 27.53 -20.80
CA ASN A 325 -4.83 27.26 -20.97
C ASN A 325 -3.94 28.28 -20.22
N TYR A 326 -2.65 27.95 -20.07
CA TYR A 326 -1.71 28.81 -19.35
C TYR A 326 -1.55 30.21 -19.95
N THR A 327 -1.67 30.37 -21.28
CA THR A 327 -1.66 31.69 -21.91
C THR A 327 -2.82 32.55 -21.41
N GLN A 328 -4.04 32.00 -21.32
CA GLN A 328 -5.20 32.70 -20.80
C GLN A 328 -5.04 33.03 -19.31
N MET A 329 -4.50 32.11 -18.53
CA MET A 329 -4.26 32.30 -17.09
C MET A 329 -3.24 33.42 -16.83
N ILE A 330 -2.10 33.40 -17.53
CA ILE A 330 -1.06 34.46 -17.43
C ILE A 330 -1.63 35.81 -17.85
N LYS A 331 -2.34 35.87 -18.99
CA LYS A 331 -2.97 37.10 -19.47
C LYS A 331 -4.02 37.64 -18.51
N SER A 332 -4.67 36.79 -17.73
CA SER A 332 -5.66 37.20 -16.72
C SER A 332 -4.96 37.74 -15.46
N ALA A 333 -3.86 37.11 -15.04
CA ALA A 333 -3.15 37.41 -13.81
C ALA A 333 -2.21 38.63 -13.90
N PHE A 334 -1.43 38.77 -14.98
CA PHE A 334 -0.29 39.68 -15.05
C PHE A 334 -0.50 40.87 -16.00
N LEU A 335 0.16 41.99 -15.70
CA LEU A 335 0.15 43.19 -16.54
C LEU A 335 0.70 42.92 -17.94
N ASP A 336 0.08 43.53 -18.94
CA ASP A 336 0.33 43.28 -20.36
C ASP A 336 1.79 43.54 -20.77
N LYS A 337 2.46 44.49 -20.10
CA LYS A 337 3.88 44.84 -20.33
C LYS A 337 4.85 43.66 -20.16
N PHE A 338 4.44 42.54 -19.57
CA PHE A 338 5.28 41.36 -19.36
C PHE A 338 5.09 40.24 -20.39
N TRP A 339 4.07 40.32 -21.26
CA TRP A 339 3.77 39.24 -22.19
C TRP A 339 3.25 39.71 -23.57
N ASN A 340 2.87 40.97 -23.72
CA ASN A 340 2.16 41.49 -24.88
C ASN A 340 3.11 42.08 -25.95
N SER A 341 4.09 41.29 -26.38
CA SER A 341 4.95 41.62 -27.52
C SER A 341 5.02 40.48 -28.52
N ASN A 342 5.07 40.84 -29.80
CA ASN A 342 5.34 39.91 -30.91
C ASN A 342 6.85 39.80 -31.21
N GLN A 343 7.70 40.57 -30.54
CA GLN A 343 9.14 40.50 -30.68
C GLN A 343 9.68 39.29 -29.93
N LEU A 344 10.54 38.51 -30.59
CA LEU A 344 11.30 37.44 -29.93
C LEU A 344 12.52 38.01 -29.19
N THR A 345 12.91 37.37 -28.09
CA THR A 345 14.20 37.66 -27.44
C THR A 345 15.37 37.28 -28.37
N PRO A 346 16.60 37.76 -28.11
CA PRO A 346 17.79 37.35 -28.87
C PRO A 346 17.98 35.83 -28.95
N GLU A 347 17.50 35.10 -27.94
CA GLU A 347 17.58 33.64 -27.84
C GLU A 347 16.41 32.92 -28.53
N GLY A 348 15.50 33.65 -29.20
CA GLY A 348 14.41 33.07 -29.98
C GLY A 348 13.19 32.63 -29.16
N PHE A 349 12.98 33.21 -27.97
CA PHE A 349 11.78 32.97 -27.16
C PHE A 349 10.76 34.09 -27.33
N THR A 350 9.47 33.77 -27.22
CA THR A 350 8.45 34.81 -27.02
C THR A 350 8.67 35.51 -25.68
N GLN A 351 8.15 36.72 -25.51
CA GLN A 351 8.25 37.43 -24.24
C GLN A 351 7.65 36.61 -23.07
N MET A 352 6.53 35.92 -23.31
CA MET A 352 5.87 35.11 -22.29
C MET A 352 6.70 33.88 -21.88
N GLU A 353 7.35 33.21 -22.84
CA GLU A 353 8.31 32.13 -22.56
C GLU A 353 9.51 32.67 -21.77
N ALA A 354 10.12 33.76 -22.23
CA ALA A 354 11.31 34.33 -21.60
C ALA A 354 11.09 34.82 -20.16
N ASN A 355 9.88 35.30 -19.86
CA ASN A 355 9.48 35.77 -18.53
C ASN A 355 8.82 34.69 -17.67
N PHE A 356 8.83 33.42 -18.08
CA PHE A 356 8.04 32.39 -17.41
C PHE A 356 8.42 32.21 -15.92
N SER A 357 9.68 32.42 -15.54
CA SER A 357 10.14 32.43 -14.15
C SER A 357 9.42 33.46 -13.27
N LEU A 358 9.10 34.65 -13.81
CA LEU A 358 8.37 35.68 -13.10
C LEU A 358 6.94 35.22 -12.81
N PHE A 359 6.26 34.67 -13.83
CA PHE A 359 4.89 34.19 -13.70
C PHE A 359 4.81 32.99 -12.76
N TRP A 360 5.75 32.06 -12.90
CA TRP A 360 5.88 30.88 -12.06
C TRP A 360 6.07 31.26 -10.59
N GLY A 361 7.10 32.04 -10.28
CA GLY A 361 7.44 32.41 -8.91
C GLY A 361 6.32 33.17 -8.22
N LEU A 362 5.82 34.25 -8.83
CA LEU A 362 4.78 35.07 -8.19
C LEU A 362 3.44 34.35 -8.07
N ALA A 363 3.03 33.56 -9.07
CA ALA A 363 1.77 32.84 -8.99
C ALA A 363 1.82 31.79 -7.87
N ILE A 364 2.89 31.00 -7.79
CA ILE A 364 3.06 30.00 -6.72
C ILE A 364 3.13 30.66 -5.34
N GLN A 365 3.88 31.75 -5.17
CA GLN A 365 3.87 32.48 -3.91
C GLN A 365 2.46 32.92 -3.49
N LEU A 366 1.67 33.45 -4.42
CA LEU A 366 0.32 33.90 -4.10
C LEU A 366 -0.60 32.73 -3.73
N TYR A 367 -0.40 31.56 -4.33
CA TYR A 367 -1.08 30.33 -3.91
C TYR A 367 -0.61 29.85 -2.53
N GLU A 368 0.70 29.71 -2.30
CA GLU A 368 1.25 29.28 -1.01
C GLU A 368 0.91 30.26 0.13
N ALA A 369 0.71 31.54 -0.17
CA ALA A 369 0.21 32.53 0.78
C ALA A 369 -1.23 32.25 1.27
N THR A 370 -1.98 31.39 0.58
CA THR A 370 -3.30 30.91 1.04
C THR A 370 -3.20 29.73 2.00
N LEU A 371 -2.07 29.00 2.01
CA LEU A 371 -1.86 27.77 2.79
C LEU A 371 -1.52 28.09 4.26
N VAL A 372 -2.46 28.72 4.96
CA VAL A 372 -2.31 29.16 6.36
C VAL A 372 -3.13 28.27 7.29
N SER A 373 -2.48 27.59 8.22
CA SER A 373 -3.10 26.65 9.17
C SER A 373 -3.34 27.30 10.53
N ASP A 374 -4.35 28.17 10.58
CA ASP A 374 -4.68 29.07 11.68
C ASP A 374 -5.83 28.60 12.59
N GLN A 375 -6.25 27.33 12.50
CA GLN A 375 -7.36 26.75 13.26
C GLN A 375 -6.96 25.56 14.14
N THR A 376 -5.76 25.61 14.73
CA THR A 376 -5.28 24.57 15.65
C THR A 376 -5.96 24.67 17.02
N PRO A 377 -6.00 23.60 17.84
CA PRO A 377 -6.35 23.71 19.26
C PRO A 377 -5.56 24.79 20.00
N PHE A 378 -4.27 24.97 19.68
CA PHE A 378 -3.47 26.07 20.24
C PHE A 378 -3.98 27.45 19.82
N ASP A 379 -4.43 27.64 18.57
CA ASP A 379 -5.06 28.91 18.16
C ASP A 379 -6.37 29.18 18.91
N ARG A 380 -7.18 28.14 19.17
CA ARG A 380 -8.40 28.29 19.98
C ARG A 380 -8.07 28.75 21.40
N LEU A 381 -7.03 28.16 22.01
CA LEU A 381 -6.53 28.60 23.32
C LEU A 381 -6.12 30.07 23.29
N LEU A 382 -5.33 30.49 22.28
CA LEU A 382 -4.93 31.89 22.10
C LEU A 382 -6.11 32.82 21.82
N GLY A 383 -7.18 32.30 21.21
CA GLY A 383 -8.46 32.97 21.00
C GLY A 383 -9.34 33.06 22.25
N GLY A 384 -8.92 32.50 23.39
CA GLY A 384 -9.61 32.58 24.68
C GLY A 384 -10.42 31.35 25.07
N ASP A 385 -10.38 30.26 24.29
CA ASP A 385 -10.99 28.97 24.67
C ASP A 385 -10.08 28.23 25.66
N SER A 386 -10.33 28.41 26.96
CA SER A 386 -9.59 27.73 28.03
C SER A 386 -9.86 26.23 28.11
N THR A 387 -10.73 25.68 27.26
CA THR A 387 -11.02 24.23 27.20
C THR A 387 -10.39 23.57 25.96
N ALA A 388 -9.65 24.34 25.17
CA ALA A 388 -9.08 23.85 23.92
C ALA A 388 -8.01 22.77 24.12
N LEU A 389 -7.34 22.76 25.29
CA LEU A 389 -6.32 21.77 25.67
C LEU A 389 -6.78 20.94 26.87
N THR A 390 -6.37 19.68 26.88
CA THR A 390 -6.47 18.77 28.03
C THR A 390 -5.40 19.07 29.07
N ALA A 391 -5.58 18.57 30.30
CA ALA A 391 -4.58 18.75 31.37
C ALA A 391 -3.18 18.19 31.01
N GLN A 392 -3.11 17.11 30.23
CA GLN A 392 -1.83 16.55 29.78
C GLN A 392 -1.15 17.47 28.76
N GLU A 393 -1.91 18.04 27.82
CA GLU A 393 -1.40 18.98 26.83
C GLU A 393 -0.96 20.29 27.48
N GLU A 394 -1.66 20.77 28.52
CA GLU A 394 -1.22 21.92 29.32
C GLU A 394 0.10 21.67 30.05
N ILE A 395 0.33 20.46 30.57
CA ILE A 395 1.63 20.08 31.15
C ILE A 395 2.72 20.17 30.08
N GLY A 396 2.48 19.62 28.88
CA GLY A 396 3.41 19.70 27.76
C GLY A 396 3.71 21.14 27.35
N MET A 397 2.68 21.96 27.21
CA MET A 397 2.78 23.39 26.90
C MET A 397 3.64 24.13 27.93
N ASN A 398 3.43 23.87 29.21
CA ASN A 398 4.19 24.49 30.29
C ASN A 398 5.67 24.08 30.28
N ILE A 399 5.99 22.84 29.87
CA ILE A 399 7.38 22.43 29.68
C ILE A 399 7.95 23.14 28.45
N PHE A 400 7.21 23.18 27.33
CA PHE A 400 7.64 23.79 26.07
C PHE A 400 8.02 25.27 26.23
N PHE A 401 7.15 26.06 26.86
CA PHE A 401 7.36 27.50 27.11
C PHE A 401 8.13 27.81 28.40
N GLY A 402 8.50 26.79 29.17
CA GLY A 402 9.17 26.91 30.45
C GLY A 402 10.50 26.16 30.47
N ALA A 403 10.51 24.98 31.09
CA ALA A 403 11.73 24.21 31.35
C ALA A 403 12.49 23.78 30.08
N GLY A 404 11.78 23.55 28.97
CA GLY A 404 12.36 23.15 27.69
C GLY A 404 12.92 24.32 26.86
N LYS A 405 12.55 25.57 27.19
CA LYS A 405 12.99 26.80 26.48
C LYS A 405 12.77 26.77 24.96
N CYS A 406 11.85 25.93 24.47
CA CYS A 406 11.63 25.73 23.05
C CYS A 406 11.23 27.04 22.35
N ASN A 407 10.54 27.90 23.09
CA ASN A 407 10.07 29.22 22.66
C ASN A 407 11.15 30.27 22.45
N VAL A 408 12.42 30.00 22.79
CA VAL A 408 13.54 30.89 22.44
C VAL A 408 13.75 30.91 20.92
N CYS A 409 13.59 29.75 20.26
CA CYS A 409 13.69 29.61 18.80
C CYS A 409 12.31 29.50 18.14
N HIS A 410 11.37 28.79 18.77
CA HIS A 410 10.00 28.61 18.29
C HIS A 410 9.06 29.64 18.94
N ALA A 411 9.39 30.92 18.72
CA ALA A 411 8.69 32.05 19.34
C ALA A 411 7.46 32.50 18.53
N GLY A 412 6.62 33.30 19.18
CA GLY A 412 5.48 33.94 18.54
C GLY A 412 4.36 32.97 18.16
N THR A 413 3.36 33.49 17.46
CA THR A 413 2.19 32.73 17.02
C THR A 413 2.51 31.84 15.81
N GLU A 414 3.51 32.24 15.03
CA GLU A 414 4.07 31.49 13.91
C GLU A 414 4.93 30.29 14.37
N LEU A 415 5.33 30.24 15.65
CA LEU A 415 6.18 29.21 16.25
C LEU A 415 7.55 29.04 15.56
N THR A 416 8.12 30.17 15.15
CA THR A 416 9.48 30.27 14.58
C THR A 416 9.97 31.72 14.69
N THR A 417 11.26 31.92 14.92
CA THR A 417 11.93 33.23 14.82
C THR A 417 12.39 33.57 13.40
N ALA A 418 12.29 32.63 12.44
CA ALA A 418 12.67 32.84 11.04
C ALA A 418 11.59 33.55 10.20
N THR A 419 10.74 34.36 10.84
CA THR A 419 9.56 35.00 10.25
C THR A 419 9.81 36.47 9.88
N ALA A 420 9.10 36.95 8.86
CA ALA A 420 9.04 38.36 8.48
C ALA A 420 8.56 39.26 9.64
N THR A 421 7.75 38.75 10.57
CA THR A 421 7.31 39.50 11.77
C THR A 421 8.46 39.76 12.74
N THR A 422 9.35 38.77 12.93
CA THR A 422 10.53 38.86 13.80
C THR A 422 11.63 39.67 13.14
N ALA A 423 11.80 39.53 11.82
CA ALA A 423 12.66 40.37 11.00
C ALA A 423 12.07 41.79 10.92
N ARG A 424 12.30 42.61 11.95
CA ARG A 424 11.87 44.02 12.03
C ARG A 424 12.09 44.70 10.68
N PHE A 425 11.00 45.08 9.99
CA PHE A 425 11.00 45.55 8.60
C PHE A 425 12.23 46.40 8.25
N VAL A 426 12.93 45.99 7.17
CA VAL A 426 14.30 46.33 6.72
C VAL A 426 14.54 47.84 6.43
N THR A 427 13.67 48.73 6.90
CA THR A 427 13.73 50.18 6.68
C THR A 427 14.26 50.99 7.87
N ASN A 428 14.57 50.37 9.02
CA ASN A 428 15.04 51.08 10.22
C ASN A 428 16.50 50.74 10.57
N LEU A 429 17.22 51.75 11.08
CA LEU A 429 18.64 51.75 11.46
C LEU A 429 19.04 50.74 12.57
N ASP A 430 18.14 49.87 13.02
CA ASP A 430 18.34 48.94 14.15
C ASP A 430 18.67 47.49 13.70
N ASN A 431 18.78 47.22 12.39
CA ASN A 431 19.10 45.94 11.72
C ASN A 431 18.76 44.63 12.48
N GLY A 432 17.47 44.35 12.67
CA GLY A 432 16.95 43.16 13.37
C GLY A 432 17.05 41.83 12.62
N LEU A 433 18.01 41.68 11.69
CA LEU A 433 18.34 40.42 11.01
C LEU A 433 19.60 39.75 11.59
N ILE A 434 20.40 40.53 12.30
CA ILE A 434 21.66 40.11 12.91
C ILE A 434 21.54 40.37 14.41
N ASP A 435 21.81 39.38 15.23
CA ASP A 435 21.84 39.52 16.69
C ASP A 435 23.09 38.86 17.27
N GLN A 436 23.36 39.12 18.55
CA GLN A 436 24.42 38.48 19.30
C GLN A 436 23.90 37.25 20.04
N MET A 437 24.66 36.17 20.00
CA MET A 437 24.44 35.02 20.89
C MET A 437 25.77 34.49 21.44
N PRO A 438 25.81 34.04 22.71
CA PRO A 438 26.85 33.14 23.16
C PRO A 438 26.68 31.79 22.42
N VAL A 439 27.79 31.21 21.96
CA VAL A 439 27.81 29.81 21.51
C VAL A 439 28.22 28.88 22.65
N ALA A 440 28.04 27.57 22.49
CA ALA A 440 28.39 26.56 23.50
C ALA A 440 29.85 26.64 23.99
N SER A 441 30.78 27.20 23.19
CA SER A 441 32.17 27.45 23.60
C SER A 441 32.37 28.64 24.54
N GLY A 442 31.31 29.43 24.82
CA GLY A 442 31.35 30.64 25.65
C GLY A 442 31.80 31.90 24.91
N LEU A 443 32.11 31.81 23.61
CA LEU A 443 32.37 32.97 22.77
C LEU A 443 31.07 33.71 22.47
N ASN A 444 31.09 35.03 22.55
CA ASN A 444 30.01 35.85 22.00
C ASN A 444 30.23 35.96 20.49
N THR A 445 29.18 35.65 19.73
CA THR A 445 29.18 35.63 18.27
C THR A 445 28.01 36.44 17.73
N ILE A 446 28.05 36.76 16.43
CA ILE A 446 26.89 37.23 15.70
C ILE A 446 26.30 36.12 14.84
N TYR A 447 24.99 36.10 14.70
CA TYR A 447 24.27 35.11 13.92
C TYR A 447 23.08 35.72 13.21
N ASP A 448 22.60 35.03 12.18
CA ASP A 448 21.41 35.43 11.45
C ASP A 448 20.18 35.00 12.26
N ILE A 449 19.31 35.94 12.66
CA ILE A 449 18.11 35.63 13.43
C ILE A 449 17.26 34.60 12.68
N GLY A 450 16.81 33.56 13.39
CA GLY A 450 16.02 32.46 12.83
C GLY A 450 16.85 31.33 12.23
N TYR A 451 18.19 31.34 12.35
CA TYR A 451 19.07 30.25 11.96
C TYR A 451 19.90 29.78 13.14
N ASN A 452 19.78 28.51 13.51
CA ASN A 452 20.46 27.96 14.69
C ASN A 452 21.12 26.62 14.35
N ALA A 453 22.31 26.39 14.92
CA ALA A 453 22.95 25.10 14.92
C ALA A 453 22.53 24.34 16.19
N THR A 454 21.74 23.28 16.03
CA THR A 454 21.19 22.50 17.14
C THR A 454 21.91 21.17 17.37
N GLY A 455 22.94 20.86 16.58
CA GLY A 455 23.73 19.64 16.73
C GLY A 455 23.04 18.37 16.22
N VAL A 456 22.22 18.49 15.18
CA VAL A 456 21.62 17.34 14.45
C VAL A 456 22.73 16.48 13.83
N ARG A 457 23.65 17.12 13.09
CA ARG A 457 24.88 16.56 12.50
C ARG A 457 26.08 17.51 12.74
N PRO A 458 27.32 17.03 12.59
CA PRO A 458 28.51 17.88 12.53
C PRO A 458 28.50 18.84 11.32
N MET A 459 29.19 19.97 11.44
CA MET A 459 29.27 20.99 10.38
C MET A 459 29.86 20.50 9.06
N THR A 460 30.67 19.43 9.10
CA THR A 460 31.28 18.83 7.91
C THR A 460 30.30 18.02 7.08
N ASN A 461 29.11 17.66 7.60
CA ASN A 461 28.09 16.98 6.82
C ASN A 461 27.20 17.94 6.03
N ASP A 462 26.88 19.11 6.58
CA ASP A 462 26.15 20.17 5.88
C ASP A 462 26.45 21.53 6.52
N ILE A 463 27.03 22.44 5.73
CA ILE A 463 27.41 23.79 6.21
C ILE A 463 26.22 24.72 6.50
N GLY A 464 25.03 24.41 5.98
CA GLY A 464 23.81 25.18 6.18
C GLY A 464 23.91 26.63 5.70
N ARG A 465 23.48 27.55 6.57
CA ARG A 465 23.47 29.01 6.36
C ARG A 465 24.86 29.62 6.15
N GLY A 466 25.92 28.95 6.59
CA GLY A 466 27.31 29.35 6.39
C GLY A 466 27.82 29.16 4.96
N GLY A 467 27.02 28.57 4.07
CA GLY A 467 27.34 28.38 2.66
C GLY A 467 27.36 29.67 1.83
N ASN A 468 27.66 29.50 0.55
CA ASN A 468 27.71 30.59 -0.43
C ASN A 468 26.71 30.36 -1.57
N SER A 469 26.27 31.44 -2.21
CA SER A 469 25.54 31.40 -3.48
C SER A 469 26.48 31.13 -4.65
N PRO A 470 25.96 30.75 -5.84
CA PRO A 470 26.80 30.51 -7.01
C PRO A 470 27.34 31.79 -7.66
N PHE A 471 27.05 32.98 -7.10
CA PHE A 471 27.41 34.27 -7.68
C PHE A 471 28.67 34.85 -7.04
N PHE A 472 29.58 35.35 -7.87
CA PHE A 472 30.78 36.02 -7.41
C PHE A 472 30.48 37.38 -6.81
N ASN A 473 31.10 37.65 -5.67
CA ASN A 473 31.13 38.95 -5.05
C ASN A 473 32.15 39.84 -5.79
N PRO A 474 31.74 40.96 -6.39
CA PRO A 474 32.63 41.83 -7.15
C PRO A 474 33.68 42.54 -6.29
N LEU A 475 33.51 42.57 -4.96
CA LEU A 475 34.52 43.09 -4.04
C LEU A 475 35.62 42.04 -3.82
N THR A 476 35.27 40.85 -3.35
CA THR A 476 36.27 39.87 -2.88
C THR A 476 36.79 38.93 -3.98
N GLY A 477 36.08 38.80 -5.10
CA GLY A 477 36.35 37.77 -6.10
C GLY A 477 36.01 36.35 -5.64
N LEU A 478 35.44 36.20 -4.44
CA LEU A 478 34.94 34.93 -3.89
C LEU A 478 33.43 34.81 -4.14
N PHE A 479 32.86 33.63 -3.89
CA PHE A 479 31.41 33.46 -3.92
C PHE A 479 30.72 34.30 -2.81
N THR A 480 29.51 34.76 -3.09
CA THR A 480 28.74 35.63 -2.18
C THR A 480 28.16 34.80 -1.03
N PRO A 481 28.43 35.14 0.24
CA PRO A 481 27.85 34.43 1.38
C PRO A 481 26.32 34.45 1.39
N LEU A 482 25.70 33.37 1.87
CA LEU A 482 24.26 33.35 2.15
C LEU A 482 23.93 34.11 3.44
N SER A 483 24.82 34.07 4.43
CA SER A 483 24.65 34.72 5.73
C SER A 483 24.65 36.24 5.65
N PHE A 484 23.70 36.86 6.33
CA PHE A 484 23.63 38.31 6.51
C PHE A 484 24.77 38.84 7.37
N CYS A 485 25.16 38.13 8.44
CA CYS A 485 26.35 38.47 9.22
C CYS A 485 27.61 38.55 8.35
N ALA A 486 27.85 37.53 7.52
CA ALA A 486 29.01 37.48 6.64
C ALA A 486 28.99 38.59 5.58
N MET A 487 27.82 38.87 5.01
CA MET A 487 27.64 39.99 4.09
C MET A 487 27.88 41.35 4.76
N ALA A 488 27.39 41.54 5.98
CA ALA A 488 27.54 42.77 6.74
C ALA A 488 29.00 43.01 7.17
N GLU A 489 29.71 41.97 7.60
CA GLU A 489 31.14 42.04 7.91
C GLU A 489 31.97 42.44 6.67
N LEU A 490 31.69 41.83 5.51
CA LEU A 490 32.33 42.19 4.23
C LEU A 490 32.08 43.67 3.86
N GLN A 491 30.89 44.20 4.13
CA GLN A 491 30.56 45.61 3.85
C GLN A 491 31.28 46.58 4.80
N ALA A 492 31.48 46.16 6.04
CA ALA A 492 31.92 47.02 7.13
C ALA A 492 33.44 47.21 7.22
N ASN A 493 34.22 46.48 6.41
CA ASN A 493 35.67 46.58 6.30
C ASN A 493 36.12 47.19 4.94
N PRO A 494 35.80 48.48 4.65
CA PRO A 494 36.06 49.12 3.36
C PRO A 494 37.52 49.42 2.95
N PRO A 495 38.58 49.42 3.80
CA PRO A 495 39.92 49.82 3.36
C PRO A 495 40.56 48.88 2.32
N LEU A 496 40.02 47.69 2.11
CA LEU A 496 40.61 46.75 1.14
C LEU A 496 40.28 47.08 -0.32
N LEU A 497 39.22 47.84 -0.65
CA LEU A 497 38.72 47.87 -2.05
C LEU A 497 37.95 49.16 -2.44
N GLY A 498 38.67 50.26 -2.66
CA GLY A 498 38.34 51.24 -3.71
C GLY A 498 36.98 51.97 -3.70
N GLY A 499 36.24 52.03 -2.59
CA GLY A 499 35.02 52.84 -2.50
C GLY A 499 33.76 52.27 -3.17
N ASN A 500 33.80 51.04 -3.68
CA ASN A 500 32.64 50.35 -4.22
C ASN A 500 31.83 49.69 -3.08
N LYS A 501 30.52 49.95 -3.02
CA LYS A 501 29.61 49.31 -2.07
C LYS A 501 29.19 47.92 -2.59
N LEU A 502 28.93 46.98 -1.67
CA LEU A 502 28.23 45.75 -2.03
C LEU A 502 26.87 46.09 -2.66
N PRO A 503 26.37 45.29 -3.61
CA PRO A 503 24.95 45.33 -3.91
C PRO A 503 24.21 45.03 -2.58
N PHE A 504 23.15 45.79 -2.26
CA PHE A 504 22.41 45.74 -0.97
C PHE A 504 23.08 46.43 0.21
N ALA A 505 23.65 47.62 -0.03
CA ALA A 505 24.26 48.51 0.97
C ALA A 505 23.40 48.85 2.22
N SER A 506 22.15 48.39 2.29
CA SER A 506 21.21 48.53 3.41
C SER A 506 21.52 47.60 4.60
N ILE A 507 22.15 46.43 4.36
CA ILE A 507 22.51 45.51 5.46
C ILE A 507 23.80 46.01 6.10
N VAL A 508 23.70 46.53 7.31
CA VAL A 508 24.83 47.11 8.06
C VAL A 508 24.96 46.43 9.41
N LEU A 509 26.18 46.10 9.83
CA LEU A 509 26.36 45.66 11.21
C LEU A 509 25.77 46.72 12.16
N PRO A 510 24.94 46.33 13.16
CA PRO A 510 24.42 47.27 14.14
C PRO A 510 25.57 48.05 14.77
N LEU A 511 25.38 49.36 14.99
CA LEU A 511 26.44 50.26 15.46
C LEU A 511 27.10 49.82 16.78
N GLN A 512 26.41 49.01 17.56
CA GLN A 512 26.86 48.45 18.84
C GLN A 512 27.77 47.21 18.69
N ILE A 513 27.91 46.65 17.48
CA ILE A 513 28.66 45.44 17.21
C ILE A 513 29.99 45.79 16.51
N PRO A 514 31.16 45.45 17.11
CA PRO A 514 32.46 45.65 16.46
C PRO A 514 32.62 44.83 15.17
N PHE A 515 33.44 45.33 14.24
CA PHE A 515 33.64 44.72 12.90
C PHE A 515 34.38 43.36 12.88
N ASN A 516 34.90 42.88 14.01
CA ASN A 516 35.67 41.63 14.11
C ASN A 516 34.98 40.59 15.03
N PHE A 517 33.65 40.63 15.10
CA PHE A 517 32.91 39.67 15.92
C PHE A 517 32.81 38.33 15.20
N PRO A 518 33.15 37.19 15.84
CA PRO A 518 33.04 35.89 15.19
C PRO A 518 31.61 35.61 14.72
N ILE A 519 31.46 35.04 13.52
CA ILE A 519 30.17 34.69 12.94
C ILE A 519 29.82 33.24 13.29
N SER A 520 28.56 32.99 13.66
CA SER A 520 28.06 31.67 14.04
C SER A 520 26.87 31.22 13.22
N ASN A 521 27.12 30.95 11.93
CA ASN A 521 26.10 30.47 10.98
C ASN A 521 26.47 29.16 10.27
N ASN A 522 27.64 28.57 10.55
CA ASN A 522 27.97 27.24 10.03
C ASN A 522 27.15 26.18 10.78
N ALA A 523 26.68 25.17 10.05
CA ALA A 523 25.74 24.16 10.54
C ALA A 523 24.41 24.73 11.08
N ALA A 524 24.14 26.01 10.82
CA ALA A 524 22.89 26.65 11.20
C ALA A 524 21.84 26.48 10.10
N PHE A 525 20.63 26.13 10.51
CA PHE A 525 19.49 25.96 9.61
C PHE A 525 18.31 26.79 10.10
N LYS A 526 17.45 27.16 9.15
CA LYS A 526 16.22 27.90 9.40
C LYS A 526 15.40 27.17 10.46
N VAL A 527 15.04 27.85 11.54
CA VAL A 527 14.15 27.31 12.56
C VAL A 527 12.79 27.05 11.91
N PRO A 528 12.34 25.79 11.79
CA PRO A 528 11.07 25.49 11.14
C PRO A 528 9.90 25.92 12.04
N GLY A 529 8.77 26.31 11.44
CA GLY A 529 7.52 26.43 12.17
C GLY A 529 7.07 25.05 12.68
N LEU A 530 6.43 24.99 13.84
CA LEU A 530 5.99 23.72 14.45
C LEU A 530 4.50 23.39 14.22
N ARG A 531 3.80 24.21 13.44
CA ARG A 531 2.42 23.93 13.05
C ARG A 531 2.36 22.70 12.16
N ASN A 532 1.41 21.80 12.44
CA ASN A 532 1.24 20.51 11.80
C ASN A 532 2.43 19.55 11.94
N VAL A 533 3.32 19.75 12.93
CA VAL A 533 4.51 18.90 13.14
C VAL A 533 4.18 17.42 13.33
N GLU A 534 2.97 17.09 13.77
CA GLU A 534 2.47 15.71 13.81
C GLU A 534 2.47 15.01 12.44
N LEU A 535 2.28 15.75 11.35
CA LEU A 535 2.02 15.23 10.00
C LEU A 535 3.26 15.27 9.09
N THR A 536 4.40 15.77 9.57
CA THR A 536 5.55 16.11 8.70
C THR A 536 6.80 15.30 9.02
N ALA A 537 6.63 14.09 9.55
CA ALA A 537 7.74 13.15 9.70
C ALA A 537 8.27 12.68 8.33
N PRO A 538 9.56 12.34 8.22
CA PRO A 538 10.58 12.41 9.27
C PRO A 538 11.13 13.83 9.47
N TYR A 539 11.80 14.05 10.61
CA TYR A 539 12.14 15.36 11.17
C TYR A 539 13.59 15.79 10.96
N PHE A 540 13.82 17.09 11.13
CA PHE A 540 15.06 17.84 10.89
C PHE A 540 15.39 18.03 9.40
N HIS A 541 16.40 18.86 9.12
CA HIS A 541 16.85 19.15 7.76
C HIS A 541 17.41 17.92 7.02
N ASP A 542 17.77 16.87 7.75
CA ASP A 542 18.30 15.60 7.23
C ASP A 542 17.29 14.44 7.35
N GLY A 543 16.12 14.65 7.95
CA GLY A 543 15.11 13.59 8.10
C GLY A 543 15.57 12.41 8.96
N SER A 544 16.57 12.59 9.84
CA SER A 544 17.23 11.50 10.58
C SER A 544 16.40 10.89 11.72
N VAL A 545 15.20 11.42 11.97
CA VAL A 545 14.33 11.04 13.09
C VAL A 545 12.88 10.86 12.64
N MET A 546 12.22 9.77 13.05
CA MET A 546 10.88 9.40 12.55
C MET A 546 9.74 9.86 13.46
N THR A 547 9.92 9.81 14.78
CA THR A 547 8.81 10.02 15.74
C THR A 547 8.98 11.32 16.52
N LEU A 548 7.87 11.87 17.04
CA LEU A 548 7.91 13.05 17.92
C LEU A 548 8.62 12.72 19.23
N GLU A 549 8.50 11.49 19.71
CA GLU A 549 9.22 10.98 20.88
C GLU A 549 10.73 11.04 20.66
N ASP A 550 11.23 10.49 19.55
CA ASP A 550 12.67 10.55 19.21
C ASP A 550 13.15 12.01 19.01
N LEU A 551 12.29 12.89 18.50
CA LEU A 551 12.57 14.33 18.36
C LEU A 551 12.70 14.99 19.73
N VAL A 552 11.79 14.72 20.67
CA VAL A 552 11.86 15.28 22.02
C VAL A 552 13.04 14.67 22.79
N ASP A 553 13.36 13.38 22.59
CA ASP A 553 14.57 12.75 23.12
C ASP A 553 15.83 13.49 22.67
N PHE A 554 15.90 13.87 21.38
CA PHE A 554 17.01 14.66 20.84
C PHE A 554 17.24 15.97 21.62
N TYR A 555 16.18 16.74 21.89
CA TYR A 555 16.31 17.96 22.68
C TYR A 555 16.51 17.67 24.17
N THR A 556 15.96 16.58 24.70
CA THR A 556 16.14 16.15 26.09
C THR A 556 17.62 15.95 26.42
N ARG A 557 18.40 15.40 25.49
CA ARG A 557 19.86 15.26 25.62
C ARG A 557 20.69 16.48 25.15
N GLY A 558 20.06 17.56 24.70
CA GLY A 558 20.76 18.75 24.20
C GLY A 558 21.39 18.59 22.81
N GLY A 559 20.86 17.69 21.98
CA GLY A 559 21.35 17.41 20.61
C GLY A 559 22.24 16.17 20.50
N ASN A 560 22.52 15.74 19.26
CA ASN A 560 23.32 14.53 18.98
C ASN A 560 24.83 14.78 19.12
N PHE A 561 25.27 15.95 18.65
CA PHE A 561 26.68 16.35 18.58
C PHE A 561 26.91 17.64 19.40
N PRO A 562 26.82 17.59 20.73
CA PRO A 562 26.95 18.75 21.60
C PRO A 562 28.41 19.21 21.82
N SER A 563 29.38 18.54 21.20
CA SER A 563 30.80 18.88 21.31
C SER A 563 31.14 20.12 20.48
N VAL A 564 31.88 21.06 21.07
CA VAL A 564 32.40 22.25 20.37
C VAL A 564 33.38 21.90 19.25
N THR A 565 33.94 20.68 19.22
CA THR A 565 34.79 20.21 18.13
C THR A 565 33.97 19.84 16.89
N ASP A 566 32.81 19.22 17.08
CA ASP A 566 31.93 18.78 15.99
C ASP A 566 31.06 19.94 15.49
N ASN A 567 30.66 20.83 16.41
CA ASN A 567 29.82 21.99 16.16
C ASN A 567 30.31 23.21 16.97
N PRO A 568 31.34 23.93 16.50
CA PRO A 568 31.86 25.12 17.21
C PRO A 568 30.85 26.27 17.30
N HIS A 569 29.77 26.19 16.53
CA HIS A 569 28.70 27.17 16.37
C HIS A 569 27.39 26.76 17.06
N LEU A 570 27.40 25.67 17.84
CA LEU A 570 26.23 25.16 18.56
C LEU A 570 25.61 26.25 19.44
N ASP A 571 24.30 26.40 19.35
CA ASP A 571 23.54 27.34 20.18
C ASP A 571 23.69 27.00 21.67
N PHE A 572 23.97 28.01 22.50
CA PHE A 572 24.18 27.82 23.94
C PHE A 572 22.94 27.25 24.67
N ASN A 573 21.73 27.39 24.12
CA ASN A 573 20.52 26.82 24.71
C ASN A 573 20.39 25.31 24.48
N MET A 574 21.25 24.70 23.66
CA MET A 574 21.29 23.24 23.44
C MET A 574 21.96 22.52 24.61
N THR A 575 21.24 22.46 25.73
CA THR A 575 21.63 21.75 26.95
C THR A 575 20.60 20.70 27.33
N GLU A 576 20.98 19.73 28.18
CA GLU A 576 20.06 18.70 28.66
C GLU A 576 18.84 19.29 29.40
N ILE A 577 17.65 18.78 29.07
CA ILE A 577 16.39 19.17 29.69
C ILE A 577 16.09 18.17 30.82
N GLY A 578 16.74 18.35 31.97
CA GLY A 578 16.70 17.38 33.06
C GLY A 578 15.31 17.04 33.59
N THR A 579 14.28 17.88 33.37
CA THR A 579 12.91 17.56 33.77
C THR A 579 12.26 16.47 32.92
N LEU A 580 12.74 16.23 31.69
CA LEU A 580 12.26 15.21 30.76
C LEU A 580 12.99 13.87 30.90
N GLN A 581 14.23 13.88 31.42
CA GLN A 581 15.05 12.67 31.55
C GLN A 581 14.41 11.64 32.49
N ASN A 582 14.31 10.40 32.02
CA ASN A 582 13.64 9.26 32.66
C ASN A 582 12.19 9.54 33.09
N ASP A 583 11.49 10.46 32.42
CA ASP A 583 10.10 10.82 32.73
C ASP A 583 9.18 10.59 31.52
N PRO A 584 8.72 9.35 31.29
CA PRO A 584 7.85 9.04 30.15
C PRO A 584 6.51 9.78 30.21
N GLY A 585 6.06 10.18 31.40
CA GLY A 585 4.82 10.95 31.57
C GLY A 585 4.96 12.37 31.01
N LYS A 586 6.06 13.06 31.34
CA LYS A 586 6.35 14.38 30.78
C LYS A 586 6.74 14.34 29.31
N MET A 587 7.43 13.28 28.86
CA MET A 587 7.68 13.03 27.44
C MET A 587 6.35 12.96 26.67
N ALA A 588 5.43 12.10 27.13
CA ALA A 588 4.11 11.98 26.53
C ALA A 588 3.31 13.30 26.57
N ALA A 589 3.45 14.09 27.64
CA ALA A 589 2.84 15.41 27.73
C ALA A 589 3.39 16.40 26.68
N MET A 590 4.70 16.43 26.47
CA MET A 590 5.34 17.25 25.43
C MET A 590 4.83 16.88 24.04
N VAL A 591 4.82 15.58 23.71
CA VAL A 591 4.30 15.08 22.43
C VAL A 591 2.82 15.40 22.28
N ALA A 592 2.01 15.25 23.34
CA ALA A 592 0.61 15.62 23.32
C ALA A 592 0.43 17.10 22.97
N PHE A 593 1.18 18.01 23.60
CA PHE A 593 1.15 19.43 23.26
C PHE A 593 1.54 19.69 21.80
N MET A 594 2.60 19.07 21.28
CA MET A 594 3.00 19.26 19.88
C MET A 594 1.91 18.86 18.88
N LYS A 595 1.08 17.85 19.20
CA LYS A 595 -0.07 17.45 18.39
C LYS A 595 -1.22 18.48 18.42
N THR A 596 -1.29 19.33 19.43
CA THR A 596 -2.26 20.45 19.50
C THR A 596 -1.96 21.56 18.49
N LEU A 597 -0.81 21.48 17.81
CA LEU A 597 -0.38 22.42 16.77
C LEU A 597 -0.85 22.00 15.37
N THR A 598 -1.66 20.94 15.26
CA THR A 598 -2.21 20.43 14.00
C THR A 598 -3.56 21.08 13.70
N ASP A 599 -3.72 21.57 12.47
CA ASP A 599 -5.00 22.07 11.95
C ASP A 599 -5.73 20.91 11.25
N GLU A 600 -6.97 20.66 11.65
CA GLU A 600 -7.75 19.55 11.08
C GLU A 600 -8.07 19.73 9.60
N ARG A 601 -8.06 20.96 9.05
CA ARG A 601 -8.19 21.15 7.61
C ARG A 601 -6.99 20.61 6.86
N VAL A 602 -5.79 20.69 7.44
CA VAL A 602 -4.57 20.12 6.85
C VAL A 602 -4.64 18.61 6.88
N ARG A 603 -5.03 18.02 8.03
CA ARG A 603 -5.18 16.56 8.17
C ARG A 603 -6.18 15.99 7.18
N ASN A 604 -7.29 16.69 6.97
CA ASN A 604 -8.36 16.26 6.09
C ASN A 604 -8.15 16.67 4.63
N GLU A 605 -7.08 17.43 4.31
CA GLU A 605 -6.82 18.00 2.98
C GLU A 605 -8.01 18.84 2.48
N ALA A 606 -8.66 19.56 3.40
CA ALA A 606 -9.78 20.46 3.12
C ALA A 606 -9.26 21.85 2.72
N GLY A 607 -10.10 22.62 2.02
CA GLY A 607 -9.73 23.93 1.52
C GLY A 607 -9.18 24.86 2.59
N PRO A 608 -8.06 25.56 2.33
CA PRO A 608 -7.36 25.72 1.05
C PRO A 608 -6.29 24.63 0.73
N PHE A 609 -6.22 23.56 1.53
CA PHE A 609 -5.23 22.47 1.39
C PHE A 609 -5.69 21.34 0.46
N ASP A 610 -6.86 21.47 -0.15
CA ASP A 610 -7.35 20.56 -1.17
C ASP A 610 -6.50 20.64 -2.44
N HIS A 611 -6.48 19.54 -3.19
CA HIS A 611 -5.58 19.38 -4.31
C HIS A 611 -6.20 18.56 -5.45
N PRO A 612 -5.75 18.77 -6.70
CA PRO A 612 -6.09 17.86 -7.79
C PRO A 612 -5.49 16.46 -7.56
N GLU A 613 -5.91 15.49 -8.35
CA GLU A 613 -5.30 14.16 -8.38
C GLU A 613 -3.79 14.29 -8.62
N ILE A 614 -3.01 13.44 -7.97
CA ILE A 614 -1.57 13.35 -8.22
C ILE A 614 -1.10 11.91 -8.15
N PHE A 615 -0.09 11.59 -8.96
CA PHE A 615 0.57 10.30 -8.95
C PHE A 615 2.01 10.50 -8.46
N ILE A 616 2.32 9.95 -7.31
CA ILE A 616 3.60 10.10 -6.63
C ILE A 616 4.48 8.88 -6.94
N PRO A 617 5.70 9.04 -7.48
CA PRO A 617 6.58 7.90 -7.68
C PRO A 617 7.05 7.32 -6.35
N ASN A 618 7.17 5.99 -6.28
CA ASN A 618 7.53 5.26 -5.07
C ASN A 618 8.55 4.14 -5.40
N GLY A 619 9.75 4.56 -5.78
CA GLY A 619 10.84 3.69 -6.21
C GLY A 619 10.62 3.05 -7.59
N ASP A 620 11.53 2.15 -7.94
CA ASP A 620 11.66 1.49 -9.25
C ASP A 620 11.42 -0.06 -9.17
N PRO A 621 10.96 -0.73 -10.26
CA PRO A 621 10.41 -0.13 -11.48
C PRO A 621 9.23 0.76 -11.12
N GLU A 622 9.08 1.88 -11.82
CA GLU A 622 8.30 3.05 -11.42
C GLU A 622 6.88 2.71 -10.94
N VAL A 623 6.72 2.58 -9.61
CA VAL A 623 5.42 2.37 -8.96
C VAL A 623 4.86 3.73 -8.60
N MET A 624 3.64 4.03 -9.03
CA MET A 624 2.97 5.29 -8.73
C MET A 624 1.92 5.10 -7.63
N ILE A 625 2.05 5.83 -6.52
CA ILE A 625 0.98 6.00 -5.53
C ILE A 625 0.03 7.05 -6.09
N ARG A 626 -1.23 6.69 -6.27
CA ARG A 626 -2.26 7.66 -6.65
C ARG A 626 -2.84 8.28 -5.40
N LEU A 627 -2.95 9.61 -5.39
CA LEU A 627 -3.76 10.35 -4.45
C LEU A 627 -4.94 10.95 -5.21
N PRO A 628 -6.20 10.63 -4.83
CA PRO A 628 -7.37 11.16 -5.49
C PRO A 628 -7.46 12.69 -5.34
N ALA A 629 -8.16 13.34 -6.26
CA ALA A 629 -8.46 14.76 -6.12
C ALA A 629 -9.34 15.00 -4.88
N LYS A 630 -9.10 16.09 -4.16
CA LYS A 630 -9.85 16.51 -2.97
C LYS A 630 -10.72 17.72 -3.27
N ASP A 631 -11.91 17.75 -2.68
CA ASP A 631 -12.79 18.92 -2.72
C ASP A 631 -12.51 19.89 -1.57
N LEU A 632 -13.19 21.03 -1.57
CA LEU A 632 -13.04 22.06 -0.52
C LEU A 632 -13.31 21.56 0.91
N ASN A 633 -14.01 20.44 1.10
CA ASN A 633 -14.30 19.85 2.41
C ASN A 633 -13.34 18.70 2.77
N GLY A 634 -12.36 18.39 1.91
CA GLY A 634 -11.45 17.26 2.10
C GLY A 634 -12.03 15.90 1.66
N VAL A 635 -13.17 15.91 0.96
CA VAL A 635 -13.79 14.70 0.41
C VAL A 635 -13.04 14.31 -0.85
N ALA A 636 -12.54 13.08 -0.88
CA ALA A 636 -11.91 12.52 -2.06
C ALA A 636 -12.94 12.31 -3.17
N ALA A 637 -12.58 12.71 -4.39
CA ALA A 637 -13.20 12.21 -5.60
C ALA A 637 -13.27 10.67 -5.54
N PRO A 638 -14.42 10.03 -5.82
CA PRO A 638 -14.47 8.58 -5.94
C PRO A 638 -13.48 8.13 -7.01
N SER A 639 -12.38 7.51 -6.57
CA SER A 639 -11.37 6.93 -7.43
C SER A 639 -11.86 5.59 -7.95
N LEU A 640 -11.77 5.35 -9.26
CA LEU A 640 -11.81 3.99 -9.77
C LEU A 640 -10.41 3.39 -9.61
N PRO A 641 -10.22 2.20 -9.00
CA PRO A 641 -8.91 1.65 -8.72
C PRO A 641 -8.08 1.47 -9.98
N ILE A 642 -6.80 1.81 -9.95
CA ILE A 642 -5.91 1.47 -11.07
C ILE A 642 -5.56 0.00 -11.01
N VAL A 643 -5.77 -0.72 -12.10
CA VAL A 643 -5.35 -2.12 -12.27
C VAL A 643 -4.78 -2.31 -13.66
N THR A 644 -3.72 -3.09 -13.77
CA THR A 644 -3.15 -3.53 -15.04
C THR A 644 -3.16 -5.05 -15.14
N LEU A 645 -2.96 -5.56 -16.34
CA LEU A 645 -2.85 -6.98 -16.66
C LEU A 645 -1.55 -7.20 -17.43
N ILE A 646 -0.68 -8.07 -16.93
CA ILE A 646 0.46 -8.57 -17.69
C ILE A 646 -0.09 -9.46 -18.83
N PRO A 647 0.41 -9.34 -20.08
CA PRO A 647 -0.07 -10.12 -21.20
C PRO A 647 -0.15 -11.63 -20.90
N VAL A 648 -1.30 -12.23 -21.21
CA VAL A 648 -1.61 -13.65 -20.96
C VAL A 648 -1.32 -14.49 -22.21
N THR A 649 -0.95 -15.75 -22.03
CA THR A 649 -0.57 -16.62 -23.16
C THR A 649 -1.82 -17.05 -23.95
N SER A 650 -1.90 -16.65 -25.22
CA SER A 650 -3.01 -17.00 -26.11
C SER A 650 -2.51 -17.05 -27.57
N PRO A 651 -2.77 -18.12 -28.34
CA PRO A 651 -3.50 -19.35 -27.96
C PRO A 651 -2.71 -20.24 -26.98
N THR A 652 -3.39 -21.07 -26.20
CA THR A 652 -2.77 -22.08 -25.31
C THR A 652 -3.40 -23.47 -25.47
N GLY A 653 -2.67 -24.53 -25.15
CA GLY A 653 -3.22 -25.88 -24.98
C GLY A 653 -3.63 -26.22 -23.55
N GLN A 654 -3.38 -25.30 -22.60
CA GLN A 654 -3.61 -25.53 -21.17
C GLN A 654 -5.01 -25.07 -20.75
N THR A 655 -5.65 -25.84 -19.86
CA THR A 655 -6.96 -25.52 -19.26
C THR A 655 -6.83 -24.71 -17.96
N ASN A 656 -5.62 -24.28 -17.62
CA ASN A 656 -5.28 -23.38 -16.52
C ASN A 656 -4.16 -22.41 -16.94
N GLN A 657 -4.10 -21.24 -16.30
CA GLN A 657 -3.03 -20.24 -16.51
C GLN A 657 -2.83 -19.39 -15.26
N LEU A 658 -1.60 -18.92 -15.03
CA LEU A 658 -1.31 -17.84 -14.08
C LEU A 658 -1.68 -16.50 -14.73
N ILE A 659 -2.53 -15.73 -14.06
CA ILE A 659 -2.93 -14.39 -14.47
C ILE A 659 -2.38 -13.41 -13.43
N SER A 660 -1.73 -12.33 -13.87
CA SER A 660 -1.07 -11.38 -12.96
C SER A 660 -1.06 -9.95 -13.51
N GLY A 661 -0.79 -8.98 -12.64
CA GLY A 661 -0.75 -7.56 -13.00
C GLY A 661 -0.31 -6.67 -11.85
N THR A 662 -0.42 -5.35 -12.05
CA THR A 662 -0.28 -4.36 -10.98
C THR A 662 -1.64 -3.85 -10.54
N LYS A 663 -1.70 -3.34 -9.31
CA LYS A 663 -2.87 -2.70 -8.73
C LYS A 663 -2.47 -1.44 -7.96
N GLU A 664 -3.43 -0.56 -7.75
CA GLU A 664 -3.33 0.50 -6.76
C GLU A 664 -3.10 -0.07 -5.35
N SER A 665 -2.29 0.63 -4.58
CA SER A 665 -2.05 0.37 -3.15
C SER A 665 -3.39 0.28 -2.41
N GLY A 666 -3.58 -0.75 -1.59
CA GLY A 666 -4.84 -0.99 -0.85
C GLY A 666 -6.01 -1.58 -1.65
N ALA A 667 -5.95 -1.65 -2.99
CA ALA A 667 -7.03 -2.24 -3.78
C ALA A 667 -7.09 -3.77 -3.64
N THR A 668 -8.29 -4.36 -3.71
CA THR A 668 -8.52 -5.80 -3.75
C THR A 668 -8.85 -6.26 -5.17
N ILE A 669 -8.42 -7.47 -5.55
CA ILE A 669 -8.60 -8.00 -6.90
C ILE A 669 -9.42 -9.29 -6.86
N GLN A 670 -10.42 -9.37 -7.74
CA GLN A 670 -11.15 -10.59 -8.06
C GLN A 670 -10.99 -10.92 -9.54
N VAL A 671 -10.80 -12.20 -9.87
CA VAL A 671 -10.74 -12.66 -11.26
C VAL A 671 -11.83 -13.69 -11.53
N LYS A 672 -12.49 -13.61 -12.67
CA LYS A 672 -13.50 -14.58 -13.14
C LYS A 672 -13.14 -15.06 -14.54
N VAL A 673 -13.53 -16.29 -14.86
CA VAL A 673 -13.52 -16.80 -16.24
C VAL A 673 -14.93 -17.04 -16.70
N ASN A 674 -15.26 -16.51 -17.87
CA ASN A 674 -16.59 -16.47 -18.45
C ASN A 674 -17.56 -15.87 -17.40
N ASN A 675 -18.48 -16.66 -16.87
CA ASN A 675 -19.36 -16.28 -15.75
C ASN A 675 -19.20 -17.21 -14.53
N GLY A 676 -18.01 -17.77 -14.35
CA GLY A 676 -17.69 -18.71 -13.29
C GLY A 676 -17.50 -18.06 -11.91
N GLN A 677 -17.12 -18.89 -10.94
CA GLN A 677 -16.77 -18.44 -9.60
C GLN A 677 -15.58 -17.48 -9.62
N ALA A 678 -15.56 -16.56 -8.65
CA ALA A 678 -14.44 -15.65 -8.47
C ALA A 678 -13.24 -16.39 -7.89
N PHE A 679 -12.08 -16.20 -8.51
CA PHE A 679 -10.79 -16.60 -7.98
C PHE A 679 -10.24 -15.45 -7.13
N PRO A 680 -9.89 -15.70 -5.85
CA PRO A 680 -9.16 -14.73 -5.05
C PRO A 680 -7.76 -14.55 -5.64
N ALA A 681 -7.25 -13.31 -5.63
CA ALA A 681 -5.89 -13.01 -6.03
C ALA A 681 -4.98 -12.85 -4.81
N ASP A 682 -3.79 -13.43 -4.89
CA ASP A 682 -2.73 -13.24 -3.91
C ASP A 682 -1.94 -11.97 -4.24
N THR A 683 -1.54 -11.24 -3.20
CA THR A 683 -0.80 -9.98 -3.32
C THR A 683 0.61 -10.18 -2.82
N ALA A 684 1.55 -10.37 -3.75
CA ALA A 684 2.98 -10.48 -3.42
C ALA A 684 3.53 -9.18 -2.81
N THR A 685 2.95 -8.03 -3.20
CA THR A 685 3.15 -6.71 -2.60
C THR A 685 1.83 -5.94 -2.63
N ASP A 686 1.79 -4.77 -1.99
CA ASP A 686 0.61 -3.90 -2.00
C ASP A 686 0.22 -3.38 -3.42
N THR A 687 1.13 -3.49 -4.39
CA THR A 687 0.94 -2.97 -5.75
C THR A 687 0.96 -4.03 -6.84
N THR A 688 1.08 -5.31 -6.48
CA THR A 688 1.08 -6.44 -7.43
C THR A 688 0.07 -7.49 -7.04
N TRP A 689 -0.44 -8.23 -8.03
CA TRP A 689 -1.38 -9.31 -7.79
C TRP A 689 -1.18 -10.46 -8.77
N SER A 690 -1.51 -11.67 -8.34
CA SER A 690 -1.58 -12.83 -9.23
C SER A 690 -2.59 -13.87 -8.75
N THR A 691 -3.13 -14.66 -9.67
CA THR A 691 -3.96 -15.81 -9.34
C THR A 691 -3.86 -16.88 -10.42
N THR A 692 -3.89 -18.16 -10.00
CA THR A 692 -3.97 -19.26 -10.95
C THR A 692 -5.43 -19.52 -11.28
N VAL A 693 -5.78 -19.23 -12.52
CA VAL A 693 -7.12 -19.39 -13.03
C VAL A 693 -7.27 -20.77 -13.66
N THR A 694 -8.31 -21.50 -13.27
CA THR A 694 -8.65 -22.82 -13.80
C THR A 694 -10.03 -22.81 -14.46
N GLY A 695 -10.38 -23.86 -15.19
CA GLY A 695 -11.71 -24.00 -15.79
C GLY A 695 -11.85 -23.37 -17.18
N PHE A 696 -10.74 -23.12 -17.87
CA PHE A 696 -10.81 -22.76 -19.29
C PHE A 696 -11.34 -23.94 -20.10
N VAL A 697 -12.27 -23.65 -21.02
CA VAL A 697 -12.84 -24.64 -21.94
C VAL A 697 -12.22 -24.51 -23.32
N SER A 698 -12.28 -25.56 -24.14
CA SER A 698 -11.82 -25.46 -25.54
C SER A 698 -12.61 -24.37 -26.27
N GLY A 699 -11.91 -23.54 -27.05
CA GLY A 699 -12.44 -22.35 -27.68
C GLY A 699 -12.06 -21.07 -26.94
N ASN A 700 -12.84 -20.01 -27.16
CA ASN A 700 -12.56 -18.69 -26.61
C ASN A 700 -13.08 -18.58 -25.17
N ASN A 701 -12.27 -18.05 -24.27
CA ASN A 701 -12.61 -17.80 -22.88
C ASN A 701 -12.39 -16.32 -22.56
N THR A 702 -13.29 -15.71 -21.79
CA THR A 702 -13.15 -14.32 -21.33
C THR A 702 -12.74 -14.30 -19.86
N VAL A 703 -11.58 -13.74 -19.57
CA VAL A 703 -11.13 -13.45 -18.21
C VAL A 703 -11.59 -12.05 -17.84
N THR A 704 -12.31 -11.91 -16.73
CA THR A 704 -12.74 -10.62 -16.16
C THR A 704 -11.98 -10.37 -14.87
N ILE A 705 -11.31 -9.22 -14.76
CA ILE A 705 -10.56 -8.79 -13.58
C ILE A 705 -11.32 -7.60 -12.99
N THR A 706 -11.71 -7.68 -11.72
CA THR A 706 -12.37 -6.61 -10.99
C THR A 706 -11.48 -6.15 -9.85
N ALA A 707 -11.04 -4.90 -9.90
CA ALA A 707 -10.33 -4.24 -8.82
C ALA A 707 -11.32 -3.39 -8.01
N THR A 708 -11.23 -3.43 -6.68
CA THR A 708 -12.03 -2.60 -5.77
C THR A 708 -11.10 -1.86 -4.81
N ASP A 709 -11.14 -0.53 -4.77
CA ASP A 709 -10.31 0.26 -3.85
C ASP A 709 -10.87 0.30 -2.42
N VAL A 710 -10.15 0.96 -1.52
CA VAL A 710 -10.55 1.12 -0.11
C VAL A 710 -11.79 2.02 0.07
N ALA A 711 -12.11 2.85 -0.93
CA ALA A 711 -13.29 3.70 -0.99
C ALA A 711 -14.46 3.01 -1.73
N ALA A 712 -14.35 1.71 -2.01
CA ALA A 712 -15.31 0.89 -2.76
C ALA A 712 -15.54 1.29 -4.23
N GLY A 713 -14.65 2.08 -4.83
CA GLY A 713 -14.59 2.29 -6.27
C GLY A 713 -14.19 1.01 -7.00
N VAL A 714 -14.75 0.75 -8.19
CA VAL A 714 -14.58 -0.53 -8.90
C VAL A 714 -14.13 -0.34 -10.35
N THR A 715 -12.99 -0.94 -10.72
CA THR A 715 -12.49 -1.00 -12.10
C THR A 715 -12.57 -2.43 -12.64
N THR A 716 -13.03 -2.61 -13.88
CA THR A 716 -13.07 -3.93 -14.52
C THR A 716 -12.26 -3.97 -15.81
N LEU A 717 -11.35 -4.94 -15.93
CA LEU A 717 -10.62 -5.28 -17.17
C LEU A 717 -11.11 -6.62 -17.73
N THR A 718 -11.03 -6.79 -19.05
CA THR A 718 -11.31 -8.07 -19.70
C THR A 718 -10.17 -8.48 -20.63
N SER A 719 -9.90 -9.78 -20.71
CA SER A 719 -8.94 -10.38 -21.65
C SER A 719 -9.50 -11.67 -22.23
N ASN A 720 -9.19 -11.96 -23.49
CA ASN A 720 -9.68 -13.14 -24.20
C ASN A 720 -8.54 -14.16 -24.42
N ILE A 721 -8.77 -15.41 -24.03
CA ILE A 721 -7.82 -16.52 -24.15
C ILE A 721 -8.43 -17.61 -25.03
N LEU A 722 -7.73 -17.96 -26.12
CA LEU A 722 -8.08 -19.08 -26.98
C LEU A 722 -7.42 -20.37 -26.47
N VAL A 723 -8.21 -21.37 -26.08
CA VAL A 723 -7.70 -22.69 -25.66
C VAL A 723 -7.95 -23.74 -26.74
N ASN A 724 -6.87 -24.35 -27.24
CA ASN A 724 -6.90 -25.36 -28.29
C ASN A 724 -6.38 -26.71 -27.76
N VAL A 725 -7.28 -27.55 -27.24
CA VAL A 725 -6.95 -28.91 -26.77
C VAL A 725 -7.21 -29.91 -27.92
N PRO A 726 -6.22 -30.74 -28.32
CA PRO A 726 -6.43 -31.77 -29.35
C PRO A 726 -7.53 -32.77 -28.94
N THR A 727 -8.31 -33.25 -29.92
CA THR A 727 -9.32 -34.31 -29.72
C THR A 727 -8.97 -35.57 -30.51
N PHE A 728 -9.34 -36.73 -29.95
CA PHE A 728 -9.12 -38.05 -30.52
C PHE A 728 -10.42 -38.86 -30.54
N THR A 729 -10.55 -39.80 -31.48
CA THR A 729 -11.74 -40.62 -31.68
C THR A 729 -11.50 -42.08 -31.33
N ILE A 730 -12.45 -42.72 -30.66
CA ILE A 730 -12.51 -44.17 -30.49
C ILE A 730 -13.68 -44.69 -31.32
N ARG A 731 -13.42 -45.61 -32.24
CA ARG A 731 -14.45 -46.28 -33.05
C ARG A 731 -14.75 -47.66 -32.48
N SER A 732 -16.01 -47.91 -32.12
CA SER A 732 -16.45 -49.16 -31.49
C SER A 732 -17.49 -49.89 -32.35
N GLY A 733 -17.40 -51.22 -32.39
CA GLY A 733 -18.33 -52.09 -33.10
C GLY A 733 -18.58 -53.44 -32.41
N ALA A 734 -19.64 -54.11 -32.83
CA ALA A 734 -19.92 -55.49 -32.44
C ALA A 734 -20.46 -56.25 -33.67
N GLY A 735 -19.99 -57.48 -33.86
CA GLY A 735 -20.54 -58.43 -34.82
C GLY A 735 -21.94 -58.93 -34.42
N PRO A 736 -22.61 -59.69 -35.29
CA PRO A 736 -23.93 -60.25 -35.00
C PRO A 736 -23.88 -61.16 -33.76
N ASN A 737 -25.00 -61.24 -33.04
CA ASN A 737 -25.21 -62.07 -31.84
C ASN A 737 -24.59 -61.55 -30.54
N GLY A 738 -24.33 -60.25 -30.45
CA GLY A 738 -24.10 -59.54 -29.21
C GLY A 738 -24.04 -58.03 -29.42
N SER A 739 -23.64 -57.29 -28.40
CA SER A 739 -23.58 -55.82 -28.42
C SER A 739 -22.34 -55.27 -27.70
N ILE A 740 -21.96 -54.05 -28.06
CA ILE A 740 -20.98 -53.23 -27.33
C ILE A 740 -21.67 -51.93 -26.90
N VAL A 741 -21.53 -51.56 -25.63
CA VAL A 741 -22.10 -50.32 -25.09
C VAL A 741 -21.39 -49.13 -25.72
N GLN A 742 -22.14 -48.14 -26.22
CA GLN A 742 -21.64 -46.97 -26.98
C GLN A 742 -21.01 -47.33 -28.34
N ALA A 743 -21.70 -48.18 -29.13
CA ALA A 743 -21.31 -48.47 -30.51
C ALA A 743 -21.27 -47.19 -31.38
N GLY A 744 -20.24 -47.02 -32.20
CA GLY A 744 -20.06 -45.86 -33.07
C GLY A 744 -18.76 -45.09 -32.83
N VAL A 745 -18.73 -43.80 -33.16
CA VAL A 745 -17.56 -42.93 -32.97
C VAL A 745 -17.73 -42.10 -31.71
N THR A 746 -16.82 -42.25 -30.75
CA THR A 746 -16.75 -41.40 -29.55
C THR A 746 -15.56 -40.46 -29.65
N THR A 747 -15.78 -39.14 -29.63
CA THR A 747 -14.72 -38.12 -29.63
C THR A 747 -14.40 -37.67 -28.20
N LEU A 748 -13.13 -37.60 -27.84
CA LEU A 748 -12.64 -37.31 -26.49
C LEU A 748 -11.47 -36.30 -26.56
N PRO A 749 -11.29 -35.41 -25.58
CA PRO A 749 -10.09 -34.59 -25.48
C PRO A 749 -8.86 -35.45 -25.13
N SER A 750 -7.68 -34.98 -25.53
CA SER A 750 -6.39 -35.59 -25.17
C SER A 750 -6.30 -35.85 -23.66
N GLY A 751 -5.97 -37.09 -23.30
CA GLY A 751 -5.78 -37.55 -21.92
C GLY A 751 -7.02 -38.07 -21.19
N ALA A 752 -8.19 -38.08 -21.85
CA ALA A 752 -9.40 -38.67 -21.27
C ALA A 752 -9.33 -40.21 -21.18
N ASN A 753 -10.14 -40.80 -20.29
CA ASN A 753 -10.33 -42.25 -20.16
C ASN A 753 -11.71 -42.67 -20.70
N ARG A 754 -11.84 -43.90 -21.24
CA ARG A 754 -13.13 -44.44 -21.70
C ARG A 754 -13.19 -45.97 -21.59
N THR A 755 -14.28 -46.46 -21.00
CA THR A 755 -14.55 -47.90 -20.84
C THR A 755 -15.67 -48.37 -21.77
N TYR A 756 -15.48 -49.56 -22.36
CA TYR A 756 -16.45 -50.28 -23.20
C TYR A 756 -16.79 -51.63 -22.57
N THR A 757 -18.06 -52.03 -22.64
CA THR A 757 -18.58 -53.30 -22.12
C THR A 757 -19.29 -54.07 -23.23
N ILE A 758 -19.04 -55.38 -23.30
CA ILE A 758 -19.49 -56.30 -24.35
C ILE A 758 -20.46 -57.31 -23.74
N THR A 759 -21.59 -57.53 -24.41
CA THR A 759 -22.64 -58.46 -23.95
C THR A 759 -23.06 -59.41 -25.08
N PRO A 760 -22.76 -60.71 -24.99
CA PRO A 760 -23.29 -61.73 -25.90
C PRO A 760 -24.81 -61.89 -25.79
N ASN A 761 -25.47 -62.24 -26.89
CA ASN A 761 -26.87 -62.67 -26.86
C ASN A 761 -26.99 -64.08 -26.24
N PRO A 762 -28.17 -64.45 -25.70
CA PRO A 762 -28.42 -65.80 -25.17
C PRO A 762 -28.04 -66.90 -26.17
N GLY A 763 -27.31 -67.93 -25.72
CA GLY A 763 -26.83 -69.04 -26.55
C GLY A 763 -25.48 -68.79 -27.25
N PHE A 764 -24.88 -67.60 -27.07
CA PHE A 764 -23.57 -67.23 -27.64
C PHE A 764 -22.58 -66.81 -26.55
N THR A 765 -21.29 -66.96 -26.83
CA THR A 765 -20.18 -66.45 -26.00
C THR A 765 -19.31 -65.49 -26.81
N VAL A 766 -18.55 -64.60 -26.14
CA VAL A 766 -17.56 -63.75 -26.82
C VAL A 766 -16.45 -64.65 -27.36
N SER A 767 -16.31 -64.72 -28.68
CA SER A 767 -15.23 -65.47 -29.32
C SER A 767 -13.93 -64.64 -29.39
N ALA A 768 -14.04 -63.32 -29.60
CA ALA A 768 -12.89 -62.41 -29.61
C ALA A 768 -13.30 -60.95 -29.37
N LEU A 769 -12.44 -60.17 -28.70
CA LEU A 769 -12.49 -58.71 -28.65
C LEU A 769 -11.21 -58.15 -29.29
N SER A 770 -11.31 -57.45 -30.41
CA SER A 770 -10.16 -56.82 -31.06
C SER A 770 -10.03 -55.37 -30.59
N VAL A 771 -8.86 -54.99 -30.07
CA VAL A 771 -8.50 -53.61 -29.68
C VAL A 771 -7.26 -53.21 -30.45
N ASP A 772 -7.36 -52.18 -31.30
CA ASP A 772 -6.27 -51.70 -32.17
C ASP A 772 -5.53 -52.81 -32.94
N GLY A 773 -6.29 -53.81 -33.39
CA GLY A 773 -5.77 -54.97 -34.12
C GLY A 773 -5.30 -56.14 -33.24
N VAL A 774 -5.19 -55.97 -31.92
CA VAL A 774 -4.82 -57.02 -30.97
C VAL A 774 -6.06 -57.77 -30.50
N VAL A 775 -6.05 -59.11 -30.55
CA VAL A 775 -7.18 -59.95 -30.14
C VAL A 775 -7.06 -60.36 -28.68
N LEU A 776 -8.07 -59.99 -27.89
CA LEU A 776 -8.29 -60.40 -26.50
C LEU A 776 -9.42 -61.45 -26.47
N ALA A 777 -9.05 -62.74 -26.41
CA ALA A 777 -10.02 -63.83 -26.42
C ALA A 777 -10.88 -63.83 -25.15
N GLY A 778 -12.21 -63.92 -25.30
CA GLY A 778 -13.16 -64.03 -24.19
C GLY A 778 -13.34 -62.77 -23.31
N ALA A 779 -12.68 -61.64 -23.62
CA ALA A 779 -12.81 -60.42 -22.83
C ALA A 779 -14.18 -59.75 -23.02
N THR A 780 -14.83 -59.38 -21.92
CA THR A 780 -16.15 -58.73 -21.92
C THR A 780 -16.09 -57.24 -21.59
N THR A 781 -14.91 -56.68 -21.29
CA THR A 781 -14.71 -55.25 -21.02
C THR A 781 -13.32 -54.77 -21.48
N HIS A 782 -13.19 -53.48 -21.82
CA HIS A 782 -11.91 -52.83 -22.08
C HIS A 782 -11.94 -51.32 -21.73
N THR A 783 -10.86 -50.79 -21.16
CA THR A 783 -10.71 -49.38 -20.82
C THR A 783 -9.50 -48.77 -21.53
N PHE A 784 -9.74 -47.75 -22.35
CA PHE A 784 -8.71 -46.85 -22.82
C PHE A 784 -8.39 -45.82 -21.74
N THR A 785 -7.12 -45.70 -21.35
CA THR A 785 -6.64 -44.70 -20.39
C THR A 785 -5.73 -43.69 -21.08
N ASN A 786 -5.84 -42.41 -20.72
CA ASN A 786 -5.00 -41.32 -21.22
C ASN A 786 -4.94 -41.29 -22.75
N VAL A 787 -6.11 -41.21 -23.39
CA VAL A 787 -6.23 -41.29 -24.86
C VAL A 787 -5.45 -40.15 -25.52
N SER A 788 -4.40 -40.51 -26.27
CA SER A 788 -3.50 -39.59 -26.98
C SER A 788 -3.43 -39.84 -28.48
N ALA A 789 -4.26 -40.76 -28.99
CA ALA A 789 -4.39 -41.11 -30.40
C ALA A 789 -5.81 -41.65 -30.69
N ASN A 790 -6.14 -41.83 -31.97
CA ASN A 790 -7.38 -42.51 -32.36
C ASN A 790 -7.27 -44.02 -32.10
N HIS A 791 -8.37 -44.65 -31.66
CA HIS A 791 -8.41 -46.08 -31.34
C HIS A 791 -9.61 -46.81 -31.99
N TYR A 792 -9.52 -48.13 -32.08
CA TYR A 792 -10.55 -49.02 -32.62
C TYR A 792 -10.81 -50.22 -31.68
N ILE A 793 -12.09 -50.56 -31.45
CA ILE A 793 -12.50 -51.74 -30.68
C ILE A 793 -13.67 -52.48 -31.35
N ASN A 794 -13.58 -53.80 -31.52
CA ASN A 794 -14.64 -54.61 -32.15
C ASN A 794 -14.82 -55.99 -31.50
N ALA A 795 -16.07 -56.36 -31.21
CA ALA A 795 -16.42 -57.64 -30.55
C ALA A 795 -16.99 -58.69 -31.53
N TYR A 796 -16.69 -59.97 -31.29
CA TYR A 796 -17.14 -61.13 -32.08
C TYR A 796 -17.70 -62.26 -31.19
N PHE A 797 -18.67 -63.05 -31.69
CA PHE A 797 -19.43 -64.04 -30.90
C PHE A 797 -19.54 -65.43 -31.57
N ALA A 798 -19.68 -66.51 -30.79
CA ALA A 798 -19.86 -67.91 -31.27
C ALA A 798 -20.88 -68.72 -30.43
N PRO A 799 -21.55 -69.78 -30.96
CA PRO A 799 -22.56 -70.57 -30.23
C PRO A 799 -22.02 -71.42 -29.06
N ALA A 800 -22.85 -71.67 -28.03
CA ALA A 800 -22.51 -72.45 -26.82
C ALA A 800 -22.87 -73.97 -26.91
N VAL A 801 -22.13 -74.85 -26.20
CA VAL A 801 -22.24 -76.34 -26.24
C VAL A 801 -23.12 -76.91 -25.09
N PRO A 802 -24.00 -77.92 -25.30
CA PRO A 802 -24.85 -78.52 -24.25
C PRO A 802 -24.18 -79.64 -23.40
N LEU A 803 -24.56 -79.74 -22.12
CA LEU A 803 -24.06 -80.67 -21.08
C LEU A 803 -25.23 -81.40 -20.37
N THR A 804 -24.97 -82.47 -19.60
CA THR A 804 -26.04 -83.32 -18.99
C THR A 804 -25.76 -83.66 -17.52
N ILE A 805 -26.78 -83.55 -16.66
CA ILE A 805 -26.76 -83.96 -15.24
C ILE A 805 -27.78 -85.07 -15.00
N THR A 806 -27.41 -86.16 -14.34
CA THR A 806 -28.31 -87.31 -14.11
C THR A 806 -28.64 -87.51 -12.64
N ALA A 807 -29.93 -87.55 -12.29
CA ALA A 807 -30.40 -87.67 -10.90
C ALA A 807 -31.20 -88.95 -10.62
N THR A 808 -30.90 -89.66 -9.52
CA THR A 808 -31.56 -90.92 -9.15
C THR A 808 -31.90 -91.01 -7.66
N ALA A 809 -33.09 -91.50 -7.29
CA ALA A 809 -33.41 -91.85 -5.90
C ALA A 809 -33.07 -93.33 -5.64
N ALA A 810 -32.36 -93.62 -4.55
CA ALA A 810 -32.00 -94.99 -4.17
C ALA A 810 -33.12 -95.62 -3.31
N GLY A 811 -33.93 -96.47 -3.94
CA GLY A 811 -35.03 -97.20 -3.30
C GLY A 811 -36.39 -96.50 -3.38
N VAL A 812 -37.42 -97.08 -2.75
CA VAL A 812 -38.83 -96.62 -2.84
C VAL A 812 -39.25 -95.65 -1.73
N ASN A 813 -38.32 -95.27 -0.84
CA ASN A 813 -38.63 -94.55 0.40
C ASN A 813 -38.51 -93.02 0.30
N GLY A 814 -38.36 -92.49 -0.93
CA GLY A 814 -38.35 -91.07 -1.23
C GLY A 814 -38.10 -90.81 -2.72
N SER A 815 -38.02 -89.54 -3.12
CA SER A 815 -37.84 -89.12 -4.52
C SER A 815 -36.83 -87.97 -4.67
N ILE A 816 -36.25 -87.83 -5.88
CA ILE A 816 -35.47 -86.67 -6.33
C ILE A 816 -36.09 -86.11 -7.60
N SER A 817 -36.20 -84.78 -7.72
CA SER A 817 -36.83 -84.12 -8.88
C SER A 817 -36.00 -82.92 -9.38
N PRO A 818 -35.80 -82.77 -10.71
CA PRO A 818 -36.19 -83.71 -11.76
C PRO A 818 -35.42 -85.04 -11.69
N ALA A 819 -36.05 -86.17 -12.02
CA ALA A 819 -35.38 -87.48 -12.04
C ALA A 819 -34.88 -87.81 -13.45
N GLY A 820 -33.76 -88.54 -13.55
CA GLY A 820 -33.14 -88.90 -14.83
C GLY A 820 -32.20 -87.82 -15.37
N ALA A 821 -31.93 -87.85 -16.68
CA ALA A 821 -30.98 -86.95 -17.32
C ALA A 821 -31.63 -85.59 -17.64
N THR A 822 -31.07 -84.53 -17.08
CA THR A 822 -31.40 -83.12 -17.35
C THR A 822 -30.30 -82.51 -18.22
N THR A 823 -30.66 -82.02 -19.41
CA THR A 823 -29.71 -81.32 -20.30
C THR A 823 -29.67 -79.84 -19.92
N VAL A 824 -28.46 -79.30 -19.75
CA VAL A 824 -28.21 -77.90 -19.41
C VAL A 824 -27.15 -77.30 -20.33
N THR A 825 -27.27 -76.02 -20.67
CA THR A 825 -26.24 -75.29 -21.42
C THR A 825 -25.03 -74.99 -20.53
N SER A 826 -23.82 -75.04 -21.08
CA SER A 826 -22.61 -74.72 -20.30
C SER A 826 -22.71 -73.35 -19.63
N GLY A 827 -22.44 -73.32 -18.33
CA GLY A 827 -22.53 -72.15 -17.46
C GLY A 827 -23.88 -71.92 -16.76
N SER A 828 -24.86 -72.80 -16.98
CA SER A 828 -26.17 -72.70 -16.32
C SER A 828 -26.16 -73.30 -14.91
N ASN A 829 -27.13 -72.93 -14.07
CA ASN A 829 -27.36 -73.57 -12.76
C ASN A 829 -28.54 -74.55 -12.85
N GLN A 830 -28.50 -75.65 -12.10
CA GLN A 830 -29.60 -76.61 -11.99
C GLN A 830 -29.79 -77.10 -10.55
N THR A 831 -31.01 -76.98 -10.05
CA THR A 831 -31.40 -77.42 -8.71
C THR A 831 -32.21 -78.72 -8.75
N TYR A 832 -31.97 -79.58 -7.76
CA TYR A 832 -32.71 -80.82 -7.50
C TYR A 832 -33.31 -80.78 -6.09
N THR A 833 -34.57 -81.21 -5.96
CA THR A 833 -35.27 -81.31 -4.68
C THR A 833 -35.42 -82.77 -4.27
N ILE A 834 -35.12 -83.08 -3.01
CA ILE A 834 -35.13 -84.42 -2.43
C ILE A 834 -36.22 -84.48 -1.35
N THR A 835 -37.19 -85.38 -1.55
CA THR A 835 -38.36 -85.49 -0.66
C THR A 835 -38.45 -86.92 -0.10
N PRO A 836 -38.26 -87.13 1.22
CA PRO A 836 -38.49 -88.43 1.85
C PRO A 836 -39.99 -88.75 1.96
N ASN A 837 -40.35 -90.03 1.92
CA ASN A 837 -41.72 -90.45 2.22
C ASN A 837 -42.01 -90.36 3.72
N THR A 838 -43.30 -90.29 4.08
CA THR A 838 -43.74 -90.24 5.48
C THR A 838 -43.15 -91.39 6.30
N GLY A 839 -42.55 -91.07 7.46
CA GLY A 839 -41.87 -92.04 8.34
C GLY A 839 -40.37 -92.24 8.05
N PHE A 840 -39.85 -91.62 6.97
CA PHE A 840 -38.45 -91.68 6.58
C PHE A 840 -37.82 -90.28 6.58
N MET A 841 -36.49 -90.24 6.69
CA MET A 841 -35.68 -89.05 6.52
C MET A 841 -34.62 -89.30 5.45
N VAL A 842 -34.11 -88.22 4.84
CA VAL A 842 -32.91 -88.31 4.01
C VAL A 842 -31.74 -88.69 4.91
N THR A 843 -31.00 -89.72 4.54
CA THR A 843 -29.82 -90.16 5.31
C THR A 843 -28.52 -89.67 4.68
N ALA A 844 -28.46 -89.57 3.35
CA ALA A 844 -27.33 -89.00 2.63
C ALA A 844 -27.72 -88.60 1.20
N LEU A 845 -26.92 -87.73 0.60
CA LEU A 845 -26.87 -87.55 -0.86
C LEU A 845 -25.51 -88.06 -1.36
N SER A 846 -25.41 -88.45 -2.61
CA SER A 846 -24.12 -88.66 -3.28
C SER A 846 -24.07 -87.83 -4.55
N VAL A 847 -23.07 -86.97 -4.69
CA VAL A 847 -22.83 -86.17 -5.91
C VAL A 847 -21.51 -86.61 -6.52
N ASP A 848 -21.54 -87.03 -7.77
CA ASP A 848 -20.38 -87.55 -8.52
C ASP A 848 -19.58 -88.63 -7.75
N GLY A 849 -20.29 -89.48 -6.99
CA GLY A 849 -19.71 -90.56 -6.19
C GLY A 849 -19.26 -90.15 -4.78
N VAL A 850 -19.29 -88.86 -4.43
CA VAL A 850 -18.94 -88.38 -3.08
C VAL A 850 -20.19 -88.34 -2.21
N ILE A 851 -20.15 -88.96 -1.02
CA ILE A 851 -21.25 -88.93 -0.06
C ILE A 851 -21.26 -87.59 0.67
N LEU A 852 -22.39 -86.89 0.60
CA LEU A 852 -22.68 -85.63 1.28
C LEU A 852 -23.71 -85.86 2.42
N PRO A 853 -23.72 -84.98 3.44
CA PRO A 853 -24.74 -85.00 4.49
C PRO A 853 -26.16 -84.93 3.92
N ALA A 854 -27.12 -85.45 4.68
CA ALA A 854 -28.54 -85.38 4.33
C ALA A 854 -28.99 -83.94 4.05
N ALA A 855 -29.58 -83.70 2.88
CA ALA A 855 -30.15 -82.41 2.50
C ALA A 855 -31.42 -82.62 1.67
N SER A 856 -32.35 -81.69 1.79
CA SER A 856 -33.63 -81.70 1.04
C SER A 856 -33.52 -81.06 -0.35
N SER A 857 -32.37 -80.47 -0.70
CA SER A 857 -32.09 -79.96 -2.04
C SER A 857 -30.59 -79.90 -2.34
N HIS A 858 -30.24 -79.86 -3.62
CA HIS A 858 -28.87 -79.61 -4.08
C HIS A 858 -28.89 -78.80 -5.38
N THR A 859 -28.00 -77.81 -5.51
CA THR A 859 -27.88 -76.97 -6.71
C THR A 859 -26.48 -77.09 -7.30
N PHE A 860 -26.40 -77.51 -8.55
CA PHE A 860 -25.20 -77.33 -9.38
C PHE A 860 -25.20 -75.90 -9.92
N SER A 861 -24.12 -75.15 -9.67
CA SER A 861 -23.96 -73.79 -10.19
C SER A 861 -22.86 -73.74 -11.25
N ASN A 862 -23.05 -72.96 -12.31
CA ASN A 862 -22.13 -72.79 -13.43
C ASN A 862 -21.64 -74.14 -13.98
N VAL A 863 -22.58 -74.95 -14.48
CA VAL A 863 -22.30 -76.31 -14.94
C VAL A 863 -21.39 -76.28 -16.15
N GLN A 864 -20.15 -76.73 -15.99
CA GLN A 864 -19.13 -76.78 -17.06
C GLN A 864 -18.84 -78.21 -17.53
N ALA A 865 -19.35 -79.23 -16.83
CA ALA A 865 -19.20 -80.64 -17.17
C ALA A 865 -20.46 -81.46 -16.87
N LYS A 866 -20.45 -82.76 -17.20
CA LYS A 866 -21.54 -83.70 -16.85
C LYS A 866 -21.46 -84.09 -15.38
N HIS A 867 -22.61 -84.24 -14.71
CA HIS A 867 -22.68 -84.57 -13.28
C HIS A 867 -23.72 -85.66 -12.96
N TYR A 868 -23.62 -86.28 -11.78
CA TYR A 868 -24.52 -87.29 -11.24
C TYR A 868 -24.92 -86.98 -9.80
N ILE A 869 -26.18 -87.19 -9.43
CA ILE A 869 -26.66 -87.05 -8.04
C ILE A 869 -27.60 -88.20 -7.63
N ASN A 870 -27.33 -88.83 -6.49
CA ASN A 870 -28.14 -89.88 -5.89
C ASN A 870 -28.63 -89.50 -4.49
N ALA A 871 -29.88 -89.83 -4.13
CA ALA A 871 -30.46 -89.58 -2.80
C ALA A 871 -30.79 -90.88 -2.05
N TYR A 872 -30.44 -90.96 -0.75
CA TYR A 872 -30.66 -92.12 0.12
C TYR A 872 -31.58 -91.78 1.30
N PHE A 873 -32.41 -92.75 1.72
CA PHE A 873 -33.45 -92.54 2.74
C PHE A 873 -33.46 -93.67 3.80
N GLY A 874 -33.77 -93.33 5.06
CA GLY A 874 -33.86 -94.28 6.19
C GLY A 874 -34.92 -93.86 7.24
N PRO A 875 -35.37 -94.77 8.13
CA PRO A 875 -36.46 -94.50 9.07
C PRO A 875 -36.09 -93.50 10.17
N ILE A 876 -37.06 -92.71 10.65
CA ILE A 876 -36.86 -91.75 11.77
C ILE A 876 -36.76 -92.51 13.11
N PRO A 877 -35.81 -92.17 14.01
CA PRO A 877 -35.69 -92.81 15.34
C PRO A 877 -36.91 -92.58 16.24
N ALA A 878 -37.28 -93.57 17.07
CA ALA A 878 -38.52 -93.51 17.88
C ALA A 878 -38.52 -92.41 18.96
N THR A 879 -37.37 -92.12 19.57
CA THR A 879 -37.19 -90.97 20.48
C THR A 879 -35.91 -90.22 20.15
N VAL A 880 -35.93 -88.91 20.34
CA VAL A 880 -34.81 -87.98 20.13
C VAL A 880 -34.65 -87.11 21.37
N THR A 881 -33.42 -86.74 21.70
CA THR A 881 -33.10 -86.03 22.95
C THR A 881 -32.88 -84.55 22.69
N ILE A 882 -33.58 -83.69 23.41
CA ILE A 882 -33.34 -82.25 23.43
C ILE A 882 -32.79 -81.87 24.81
N THR A 883 -31.61 -81.27 24.83
CA THR A 883 -30.97 -80.86 26.09
C THR A 883 -31.12 -79.36 26.28
N ALA A 884 -31.81 -78.95 27.35
CA ALA A 884 -32.05 -77.55 27.68
C ALA A 884 -31.22 -77.10 28.88
N THR A 885 -30.51 -75.98 28.79
CA THR A 885 -29.77 -75.41 29.93
C THR A 885 -30.05 -73.92 30.07
N ALA A 886 -29.86 -73.39 31.28
CA ALA A 886 -30.01 -71.98 31.59
C ALA A 886 -28.83 -71.51 32.45
N GLY A 887 -28.26 -70.35 32.11
CA GLY A 887 -27.22 -69.69 32.89
C GLY A 887 -27.74 -69.12 34.21
N LEU A 888 -26.82 -68.63 35.06
CA LEU A 888 -27.18 -67.92 36.30
C LEU A 888 -28.16 -66.76 36.01
N ASN A 889 -29.11 -66.55 36.92
CA ASN A 889 -30.10 -65.47 36.92
C ASN A 889 -31.32 -65.64 36.00
N GLY A 890 -31.63 -66.89 35.62
CA GLY A 890 -32.94 -67.25 35.07
C GLY A 890 -33.10 -68.75 34.93
N SER A 891 -34.17 -69.19 34.25
CA SER A 891 -34.50 -70.61 34.05
C SER A 891 -35.05 -70.87 32.65
N ILE A 892 -34.96 -72.14 32.22
CA ILE A 892 -35.62 -72.66 31.01
C ILE A 892 -36.51 -73.84 31.42
N SER A 893 -37.73 -73.92 30.88
CA SER A 893 -38.66 -75.01 31.17
C SER A 893 -38.05 -76.37 30.81
N SER A 894 -38.23 -77.39 31.63
CA SER A 894 -37.69 -78.74 31.37
C SER A 894 -36.16 -78.75 31.17
N ALA A 895 -35.42 -77.97 31.96
CA ALA A 895 -33.96 -77.97 31.94
C ALA A 895 -33.39 -79.38 32.19
N GLY A 896 -32.35 -79.75 31.45
CA GLY A 896 -31.78 -81.08 31.36
C GLY A 896 -32.09 -81.75 30.01
N ALA A 897 -31.65 -83.01 29.88
CA ALA A 897 -31.95 -83.82 28.71
C ALA A 897 -33.40 -84.34 28.77
N THR A 898 -34.23 -83.94 27.81
CA THR A 898 -35.61 -84.39 27.65
C THR A 898 -35.71 -85.30 26.42
N GLN A 899 -36.24 -86.52 26.58
CA GLN A 899 -36.58 -87.35 25.43
C GLN A 899 -37.95 -86.98 24.88
N VAL A 900 -38.02 -86.70 23.59
CA VAL A 900 -39.26 -86.42 22.84
C VAL A 900 -39.42 -87.45 21.73
N ALA A 901 -40.67 -87.68 21.28
CA ALA A 901 -40.93 -88.64 20.22
C ALA A 901 -40.34 -88.13 18.89
N GLY A 902 -39.66 -89.00 18.13
CA GLY A 902 -39.11 -88.62 16.83
C GLY A 902 -40.20 -88.19 15.87
N GLY A 903 -40.03 -87.01 15.27
CA GLY A 903 -41.00 -86.34 14.39
C GLY A 903 -42.06 -85.50 15.12
N SER A 904 -42.01 -85.38 16.45
CA SER A 904 -42.91 -84.47 17.19
C SER A 904 -42.41 -83.02 17.20
N ASN A 905 -43.20 -82.09 17.76
CA ASN A 905 -42.76 -80.73 18.07
C ASN A 905 -42.53 -80.60 19.59
N GLN A 906 -41.55 -79.80 20.02
CA GLN A 906 -41.29 -79.54 21.44
C GLN A 906 -40.98 -78.06 21.69
N THR A 907 -41.69 -77.44 22.63
CA THR A 907 -41.53 -76.03 23.02
C THR A 907 -40.81 -75.87 24.35
N TYR A 908 -39.96 -74.84 24.43
CA TYR A 908 -39.23 -74.41 25.62
C TYR A 908 -39.50 -72.93 25.90
N THR A 909 -39.73 -72.58 27.17
CA THR A 909 -39.97 -71.21 27.65
C THR A 909 -38.85 -70.77 28.60
N ILE A 910 -38.38 -69.54 28.45
CA ILE A 910 -37.23 -68.96 29.17
C ILE A 910 -37.73 -67.82 30.05
N THR A 911 -37.41 -67.90 31.35
CA THR A 911 -37.88 -66.95 32.36
C THR A 911 -36.69 -66.36 33.12
N PRO A 912 -36.39 -65.05 32.97
CA PRO A 912 -35.34 -64.39 33.76
C PRO A 912 -35.77 -64.15 35.21
N ASN A 913 -34.82 -64.14 36.15
CA ASN A 913 -35.07 -63.76 37.55
C ASN A 913 -35.31 -62.24 37.66
N LEU A 914 -35.92 -61.81 38.77
CA LEU A 914 -36.23 -60.40 39.02
C LEU A 914 -34.95 -59.54 38.96
N GLY A 915 -34.98 -58.47 38.15
CA GLY A 915 -33.83 -57.58 37.94
C GLY A 915 -32.84 -58.06 36.88
N PHE A 916 -33.20 -59.05 36.07
CA PHE A 916 -32.42 -59.54 34.92
C PHE A 916 -33.32 -59.69 33.69
N ALA A 917 -32.73 -59.71 32.50
CA ALA A 917 -33.42 -59.97 31.23
C ALA A 917 -32.72 -61.10 30.44
N VAL A 918 -33.46 -61.78 29.56
CA VAL A 918 -32.87 -62.75 28.63
C VAL A 918 -31.91 -62.01 27.70
N ALA A 919 -30.63 -62.35 27.79
CA ALA A 919 -29.60 -61.81 26.90
C ALA A 919 -29.69 -62.49 25.52
N ALA A 920 -29.71 -63.83 25.51
CA ALA A 920 -29.86 -64.62 24.30
C ALA A 920 -30.27 -66.06 24.60
N LEU A 921 -30.82 -66.71 23.58
CA LEU A 921 -31.06 -68.14 23.53
C LEU A 921 -30.21 -68.74 22.40
N SER A 922 -29.38 -69.73 22.67
CA SER A 922 -28.64 -70.46 21.64
C SER A 922 -29.34 -71.78 21.34
N VAL A 923 -29.70 -72.02 20.08
CA VAL A 923 -30.30 -73.29 19.61
C VAL A 923 -29.36 -73.91 18.58
N ASP A 924 -28.81 -75.09 18.89
CA ASP A 924 -27.83 -75.82 18.07
C ASP A 924 -26.66 -74.95 17.57
N GLY A 925 -26.22 -74.00 18.40
CA GLY A 925 -25.13 -73.07 18.08
C GLY A 925 -25.57 -71.76 17.41
N VAL A 926 -26.84 -71.60 17.04
CA VAL A 926 -27.39 -70.36 16.49
C VAL A 926 -27.95 -69.48 17.60
N VAL A 927 -27.44 -68.26 17.73
CA VAL A 927 -27.81 -67.32 18.80
C VAL A 927 -29.03 -66.49 18.38
N LEU A 928 -30.07 -66.49 19.22
CA LEU A 928 -31.31 -65.74 19.09
C LEU A 928 -31.39 -64.71 20.24
N PRO A 929 -31.03 -63.44 20.01
CA PRO A 929 -31.02 -62.42 21.06
C PRO A 929 -32.42 -62.15 21.62
N GLY A 930 -32.58 -62.11 22.95
CA GLY A 930 -33.82 -61.72 23.61
C GLY A 930 -35.03 -62.66 23.47
N ALA A 931 -34.88 -63.83 22.85
CA ALA A 931 -35.98 -64.78 22.69
C ALA A 931 -36.39 -65.42 24.03
N THR A 932 -37.68 -65.32 24.38
CA THR A 932 -38.23 -65.88 25.63
C THR A 932 -38.91 -67.23 25.45
N SER A 933 -39.01 -67.76 24.22
CA SER A 933 -39.45 -69.13 23.93
C SER A 933 -38.90 -69.64 22.59
N TYR A 934 -38.84 -70.97 22.41
CA TYR A 934 -38.48 -71.61 21.14
C TYR A 934 -39.20 -72.96 20.97
N THR A 935 -39.63 -73.28 19.74
CA THR A 935 -40.26 -74.58 19.42
C THR A 935 -39.47 -75.32 18.35
N PHE A 936 -38.96 -76.51 18.68
CA PHE A 936 -38.48 -77.47 17.69
C PHE A 936 -39.67 -78.10 16.99
N THR A 937 -39.65 -78.18 15.66
CA THR A 937 -40.72 -78.81 14.87
C THR A 937 -40.21 -80.01 14.10
N ASN A 938 -40.99 -81.09 14.04
CA ASN A 938 -40.67 -82.36 13.41
C ASN A 938 -39.26 -82.88 13.77
N VAL A 939 -39.03 -83.09 15.07
CA VAL A 939 -37.69 -83.34 15.60
C VAL A 939 -37.17 -84.72 15.17
N THR A 940 -36.25 -84.78 14.20
CA THR A 940 -35.70 -86.04 13.68
C THR A 940 -34.29 -86.34 14.18
N GLY A 941 -33.70 -85.48 15.01
CA GLY A 941 -32.36 -85.64 15.58
C GLY A 941 -32.25 -85.04 16.99
N ASN A 942 -31.10 -85.19 17.63
CA ASN A 942 -30.86 -84.57 18.94
C ASN A 942 -30.59 -83.07 18.80
N HIS A 943 -31.05 -82.27 19.76
CA HIS A 943 -30.87 -80.82 19.76
C HIS A 943 -30.40 -80.29 21.12
N TYR A 944 -29.82 -79.09 21.12
CA TYR A 944 -29.35 -78.37 22.29
C TYR A 944 -29.91 -76.94 22.31
N ILE A 945 -30.41 -76.51 23.46
CA ILE A 945 -30.94 -75.16 23.67
C ILE A 945 -30.40 -74.57 24.98
N ASN A 946 -29.77 -73.40 24.93
CA ASN A 946 -29.16 -72.77 26.09
C ASN A 946 -29.57 -71.31 26.27
N ALA A 947 -30.10 -70.96 27.44
CA ALA A 947 -30.54 -69.61 27.77
C ALA A 947 -29.47 -68.83 28.58
N TYR A 948 -29.21 -67.58 28.18
CA TYR A 948 -28.26 -66.68 28.82
C TYR A 948 -28.96 -65.40 29.28
N PHE A 949 -28.56 -64.86 30.44
CA PHE A 949 -29.20 -63.70 31.08
C PHE A 949 -28.19 -62.58 31.36
N ARG A 950 -28.68 -61.34 31.42
CA ARG A 950 -27.92 -60.13 31.78
C ARG A 950 -28.68 -59.30 32.82
N PRO A 951 -28.00 -58.53 33.70
CA PRO A 951 -28.65 -57.58 34.59
C PRO A 951 -29.55 -56.60 33.84
#